data_AF-A0A8H8J046-F1
#
_entry.id   AF-A0A8H8J046-F1
#
_cell.length_a   1.000
_cell.length_b   1.000
_cell.length_c   1.000
_cell.angle_alpha   90.00
_cell.angle_beta   90.00
_cell.angle_gamma   90.00
#
_symmetry.space_group_name_H-M   'P 1'
#
loop_
_entity.id
_entity.type
_entity.pdbx_description
1 polymer ?
#
loop_
_entity_poly.entity_id
_entity_poly.type
_entity_poly.pdbx_seq_one_letter_code
_entity_poly.pdbx_strand_id
1 'polypeptide(L)'
;MAEPGVPISRSSSTSSFAKHEELANQVAQDAPQPDRPQPVAHANEGKDIEQVVDPKRVADNTGHSENGDGWLLLCGPMLKYSRLSDESKRWHGSVLIVLRAPDEEVAKHPDEPSMSLDAPDSNTKPVHLFTERDRVYWRFNMDLALGNDERQVKYSITLPRHKGSDKIERSFWVPKIGQTFRIMFHSCNGFVPGADKQVNGLALWNDVLRLHEKSPLHVMIGGGDQIYSDGIMEPHAPLHPWGQELSPRKRAKIPFPLELRDKVDDWYFQHHCDWFNASPFREANSQIPQLNLWDDHDIIDGFGTYKDAWQRAPVFMGVGEIAWKYMSLFQQHLPPSTTTLGLTYDPATFSPSSSPAQKPTPSAERHHNVHLPKTKPQREKEASSKENAGKVNGNGTSNGSGTANGNGVANGKESEATNGKHEQGEQEIDPSYIRHPQQGPYIQHRGLSICTSLGEGVLFYGLDCRTDRTRERICYADTYQVMFDRLEKELVQGKTKHLLLLLGVPIAYPRLVWAETLMTSRLMAPLRLLNKMFGIMSGLFNDFDGKVELLDDLEDHWAAAVHKAERNHFIQRLQTLSYAKQVRITILSGDVHLAAIGRFFSKAKLNVPQEKDHRYIVNVISSAITNAPPPDAVGDVLNARNKLHRLDHNTHENLMNIFEEGVDGSNRLVNKTTYPARNYCVITRADPAAGPDAVSAEEIGDNPAQQQINEGEKPKVSLLGKAMHKNSAVRSADTGEPQAGVEKGEISGGTGTIAKEVKGAQVGHDASALAPATGTKAHDALNISLRLEVDKKSPEGKTKAYGFSIPRLER
;
A
#
# COMPACT_ATOMS: atom_id res chain seq x y z
N MET A 1 -46.48 -57.03 22.68
CA MET A 1 -45.12 -56.67 22.23
C MET A 1 -45.18 -55.23 21.80
N ALA A 2 -44.46 -54.33 22.48
CA ALA A 2 -44.37 -52.91 22.14
C ALA A 2 -42.89 -52.56 21.96
N GLU A 3 -42.57 -51.89 20.86
CA GLU A 3 -41.22 -51.47 20.46
C GLU A 3 -40.67 -50.35 21.35
N PRO A 4 -39.33 -50.25 21.53
CA PRO A 4 -38.71 -49.18 22.29
C PRO A 4 -38.42 -47.95 21.41
N GLY A 5 -38.82 -46.76 21.89
CA GLY A 5 -38.44 -45.47 21.32
C GLY A 5 -36.97 -45.14 21.56
N VAL A 6 -36.30 -44.66 20.52
CA VAL A 6 -34.93 -44.11 20.55
C VAL A 6 -34.97 -42.68 21.12
N PRO A 7 -34.17 -42.33 22.14
CA PRO A 7 -34.04 -40.94 22.56
C PRO A 7 -33.05 -40.19 21.67
N ILE A 8 -33.53 -39.12 21.04
CA ILE A 8 -32.69 -38.14 20.32
C ILE A 8 -31.96 -37.29 21.36
N SER A 9 -30.63 -37.35 21.39
CA SER A 9 -29.82 -36.47 22.25
C SER A 9 -29.78 -35.04 21.68
N ARG A 10 -30.37 -34.09 22.41
CA ARG A 10 -30.15 -32.65 22.25
C ARG A 10 -29.47 -32.13 23.51
N SER A 11 -28.16 -32.30 23.66
CA SER A 11 -27.43 -31.73 24.81
C SER A 11 -25.94 -31.40 24.60
N SER A 12 -25.41 -31.41 23.37
CA SER A 12 -23.97 -31.16 23.13
C SER A 12 -23.60 -29.73 22.67
N SER A 13 -24.53 -28.91 22.18
CA SER A 13 -24.21 -27.59 21.62
C SER A 13 -24.15 -26.46 22.67
N THR A 14 -25.07 -26.46 23.64
CA THR A 14 -25.15 -25.43 24.71
C THR A 14 -23.96 -25.48 25.67
N SER A 15 -23.47 -26.69 26.00
CA SER A 15 -22.30 -26.86 26.87
C SER A 15 -20.98 -26.48 26.20
N SER A 16 -20.92 -26.52 24.86
CA SER A 16 -19.75 -26.06 24.11
C SER A 16 -19.70 -24.55 24.06
N PHE A 17 -20.82 -23.85 23.84
CA PHE A 17 -20.84 -22.39 23.75
C PHE A 17 -20.43 -21.73 25.07
N ALA A 18 -21.02 -22.17 26.19
CA ALA A 18 -20.69 -21.67 27.52
C ALA A 18 -19.20 -21.81 27.87
N LYS A 19 -18.54 -22.88 27.42
CA LYS A 19 -17.09 -23.07 27.63
C LYS A 19 -16.22 -22.09 26.83
N HIS A 20 -16.65 -21.70 25.64
CA HIS A 20 -15.90 -20.70 24.85
C HIS A 20 -16.12 -19.28 25.41
N GLU A 21 -17.31 -19.01 25.96
CA GLU A 21 -17.63 -17.75 26.64
C GLU A 21 -16.85 -17.60 27.96
N GLU A 22 -16.79 -18.66 28.77
CA GLU A 22 -15.95 -18.70 29.98
C GLU A 22 -14.47 -18.46 29.65
N LEU A 23 -13.95 -19.12 28.61
CA LEU A 23 -12.58 -18.90 28.13
C LEU A 23 -12.37 -17.48 27.61
N ALA A 24 -13.33 -16.90 26.89
CA ALA A 24 -13.25 -15.51 26.43
C ALA A 24 -13.21 -14.52 27.61
N ASN A 25 -14.02 -14.73 28.64
CA ASN A 25 -14.01 -13.89 29.83
C ASN A 25 -12.68 -14.02 30.60
N GLN A 26 -12.13 -15.23 30.67
CA GLN A 26 -10.79 -15.43 31.25
C GLN A 26 -9.71 -14.69 30.44
N VAL A 27 -9.71 -14.85 29.12
CA VAL A 27 -8.78 -14.13 28.23
C VAL A 27 -8.91 -12.61 28.40
N ALA A 28 -10.14 -12.10 28.52
CA ALA A 28 -10.39 -10.67 28.75
C ALA A 28 -9.84 -10.21 30.11
N GLN A 29 -10.06 -10.98 31.18
CA GLN A 29 -9.57 -10.66 32.52
C GLN A 29 -8.03 -10.68 32.59
N ASP A 30 -7.41 -11.67 31.97
CA ASP A 30 -5.96 -11.86 31.94
C ASP A 30 -5.27 -10.86 30.98
N ALA A 31 -6.01 -10.22 30.06
CA ALA A 31 -5.46 -9.27 29.11
C ALA A 31 -4.92 -8.02 29.81
N PRO A 32 -3.64 -7.65 29.55
CA PRO A 32 -3.08 -6.40 30.05
C PRO A 32 -3.92 -5.19 29.65
N GLN A 33 -4.05 -4.23 30.56
CA GLN A 33 -4.60 -2.92 30.21
C GLN A 33 -3.49 -2.10 29.52
N PRO A 34 -3.73 -1.55 28.32
CA PRO A 34 -2.76 -0.68 27.69
C PRO A 34 -2.52 0.59 28.50
N ASP A 35 -1.33 1.17 28.37
CA ASP A 35 -1.02 2.48 28.94
C ASP A 35 -1.91 3.58 28.35
N ARG A 36 -2.12 4.65 29.12
CA ARG A 36 -2.83 5.83 28.62
C ARG A 36 -1.89 6.71 27.78
N PRO A 37 -2.37 7.28 26.65
CA PRO A 37 -1.53 8.13 25.81
C PRO A 37 -1.04 9.34 26.56
N GLN A 38 0.27 9.56 26.48
CA GLN A 38 0.88 10.75 27.05
C GLN A 38 0.66 11.93 26.10
N PRO A 39 0.32 13.12 26.61
CA PRO A 39 0.27 14.34 25.81
C PRO A 39 1.60 14.60 25.10
N VAL A 40 1.57 15.26 23.94
CA VAL A 40 2.79 15.56 23.18
C VAL A 40 3.20 17.03 23.39
N ALA A 41 4.44 17.25 23.84
CA ALA A 41 5.00 18.59 23.98
C ALA A 41 5.33 19.22 22.60
N HIS A 42 4.79 20.40 22.32
CA HIS A 42 4.96 21.08 21.02
C HIS A 42 6.34 21.73 20.81
N ALA A 43 7.11 21.96 21.89
CA ALA A 43 8.38 22.69 21.86
C ALA A 43 9.63 21.82 21.65
N ASN A 44 9.49 20.51 21.43
CA ASN A 44 10.62 19.58 21.29
C ASN A 44 10.99 19.30 19.84
N GLU A 45 11.29 20.36 19.09
CA GLU A 45 11.94 20.25 17.78
C GLU A 45 13.34 19.61 17.95
N GLY A 46 13.64 18.54 17.19
CA GLY A 46 15.00 18.01 17.04
C GLY A 46 15.56 17.14 18.17
N LYS A 47 14.73 16.45 18.97
CA LYS A 47 15.19 15.50 20.00
C LYS A 47 14.82 14.04 19.69
N ASP A 48 15.71 13.15 20.10
CA ASP A 48 15.70 11.70 19.83
C ASP A 48 14.62 10.95 20.63
N ILE A 49 14.20 9.75 20.20
CA ILE A 49 13.08 8.99 20.78
C ILE A 49 13.24 8.74 22.28
N GLU A 50 14.47 8.49 22.77
CA GLU A 50 14.78 8.28 24.19
C GLU A 50 14.74 9.57 25.03
N GLN A 51 14.87 10.75 24.40
CA GLN A 51 14.81 12.06 25.09
C GLN A 51 13.37 12.57 25.27
N VAL A 52 12.42 11.95 24.56
CA VAL A 52 10.99 12.25 24.61
C VAL A 52 10.26 11.40 25.67
N VAL A 53 10.90 10.35 26.21
CA VAL A 53 10.31 9.42 27.21
C VAL A 53 10.68 9.76 28.66
N ASP A 54 10.93 11.03 29.01
CA ASP A 54 10.90 11.45 30.43
C ASP A 54 9.49 11.97 30.75
N PRO A 55 8.63 11.16 31.43
CA PRO A 55 7.26 11.56 31.76
C PRO A 55 7.20 12.86 32.56
N LYS A 56 8.28 13.19 33.29
CA LYS A 56 8.33 14.40 34.12
C LYS A 56 8.54 15.68 33.32
N ARG A 57 9.13 15.62 32.12
CA ARG A 57 9.39 16.79 31.27
C ARG A 57 8.35 17.01 30.16
N VAL A 58 7.60 15.97 29.81
CA VAL A 58 6.44 16.07 28.91
C VAL A 58 5.31 16.86 29.57
N ALA A 59 5.12 16.68 30.88
CA ALA A 59 4.17 17.41 31.71
C ALA A 59 4.44 18.93 31.74
N ASP A 60 5.69 19.37 31.86
CA ASP A 60 6.02 20.80 32.03
C ASP A 60 5.78 21.66 30.77
N ASN A 61 5.68 21.06 29.57
CA ASN A 61 5.72 21.78 28.29
C ASN A 61 4.45 21.67 27.42
N THR A 62 3.38 21.02 27.90
CA THR A 62 2.06 21.08 27.25
C THR A 62 1.23 22.29 27.69
N GLY A 63 1.85 23.26 28.36
CA GLY A 63 1.11 24.27 29.09
C GLY A 63 0.21 23.58 30.10
N HIS A 64 0.79 23.04 31.18
CA HIS A 64 -0.02 22.88 32.38
C HIS A 64 -0.63 24.25 32.67
N SER A 65 -1.92 24.41 32.34
CA SER A 65 -2.78 25.21 33.18
C SER A 65 -2.45 24.75 34.59
N GLU A 66 -1.99 25.66 35.45
CA GLU A 66 -1.70 25.38 36.86
C GLU A 66 -2.91 24.76 37.59
N ASN A 67 -4.08 24.64 36.92
CA ASN A 67 -5.31 24.04 37.38
C ASN A 67 -5.74 22.71 36.69
N GLY A 68 -5.02 22.14 35.73
CA GLY A 68 -5.35 20.80 35.19
C GLY A 68 -6.64 20.66 34.33
N ASP A 69 -7.30 21.77 33.96
CA ASP A 69 -8.64 21.77 33.31
C ASP A 69 -8.64 21.98 31.77
N GLY A 70 -7.54 21.67 31.06
CA GLY A 70 -7.33 22.03 29.64
C GLY A 70 -7.44 20.88 28.64
N TRP A 71 -7.75 21.20 27.38
CA TRP A 71 -7.65 20.27 26.24
C TRP A 71 -6.17 19.91 25.99
N LEU A 72 -5.86 18.62 25.76
CA LEU A 72 -4.47 18.17 25.53
C LEU A 72 -4.31 17.64 24.10
N LEU A 73 -3.25 18.01 23.39
CA LEU A 73 -2.91 17.36 22.13
C LEU A 73 -2.37 15.95 22.38
N LEU A 74 -3.06 14.94 21.83
CA LEU A 74 -2.62 13.55 21.81
C LEU A 74 -1.86 13.19 20.54
N CYS A 75 -2.24 13.74 19.38
CA CYS A 75 -1.54 13.46 18.11
C CYS A 75 -1.73 14.57 17.07
N GLY A 76 -0.72 14.73 16.20
CA GLY A 76 -0.71 15.66 15.08
C GLY A 76 0.07 16.95 15.34
N PRO A 77 -0.01 17.95 14.44
CA PRO A 77 -0.80 17.95 13.21
C PRO A 77 -0.27 16.98 12.15
N MET A 78 -1.17 16.23 11.50
CA MET A 78 -0.86 15.35 10.37
C MET A 78 -1.45 15.95 9.08
N LEU A 79 -0.63 16.10 8.04
CA LEU A 79 -1.05 16.66 6.75
C LEU A 79 -1.43 15.56 5.75
N LYS A 80 -2.53 15.79 5.04
CA LYS A 80 -2.99 14.93 3.96
C LYS A 80 -3.30 15.75 2.71
N TYR A 81 -2.84 15.26 1.55
CA TYR A 81 -3.28 15.74 0.25
C TYR A 81 -4.52 14.97 -0.21
N SER A 82 -5.42 15.60 -0.96
CA SER A 82 -6.62 14.94 -1.50
C SER A 82 -6.68 15.05 -3.03
N ARG A 83 -6.77 16.27 -3.58
CA ARG A 83 -6.87 16.45 -5.03
C ARG A 83 -6.53 17.86 -5.50
N LEU A 84 -6.35 17.98 -6.81
CA LEU A 84 -6.49 19.24 -7.52
C LEU A 84 -7.91 19.37 -8.11
N SER A 85 -8.48 20.57 -8.12
CA SER A 85 -9.73 20.90 -8.81
C SER A 85 -9.58 22.12 -9.70
N ASP A 86 -10.68 22.51 -10.36
CA ASP A 86 -10.81 23.75 -11.13
C ASP A 86 -9.72 23.86 -12.21
N GLU A 87 -9.60 22.79 -13.02
CA GLU A 87 -8.55 22.66 -14.04
C GLU A 87 -7.13 22.72 -13.46
N SER A 88 -6.93 22.12 -12.28
CA SER A 88 -5.66 22.09 -11.56
C SER A 88 -5.20 23.45 -11.01
N LYS A 89 -6.15 24.35 -10.72
CA LYS A 89 -5.89 25.69 -10.15
C LYS A 89 -6.19 25.77 -8.65
N ARG A 90 -6.87 24.78 -8.08
CA ARG A 90 -7.11 24.69 -6.63
C ARG A 90 -6.58 23.39 -6.07
N TRP A 91 -5.96 23.45 -4.90
CA TRP A 91 -5.41 22.33 -4.16
C TRP A 91 -6.26 22.06 -2.93
N HIS A 92 -6.57 20.79 -2.71
CA HIS A 92 -7.40 20.30 -1.60
C HIS A 92 -6.59 19.35 -0.73
N GLY A 93 -6.69 19.55 0.58
CA GLY A 93 -6.07 18.69 1.58
C GLY A 93 -6.70 18.88 2.94
N SER A 94 -6.07 18.34 3.98
CA SER A 94 -6.54 18.52 5.35
C SER A 94 -5.43 18.34 6.38
N VAL A 95 -5.69 18.87 7.58
CA VAL A 95 -4.86 18.66 8.78
C VAL A 95 -5.69 17.90 9.80
N LEU A 96 -5.16 16.82 10.36
CA LEU A 96 -5.77 16.09 11.49
C LEU A 96 -5.04 16.43 12.79
N ILE A 97 -5.81 16.67 13.85
CA ILE A 97 -5.35 16.65 15.24
C ILE A 97 -6.26 15.75 16.08
N VAL A 98 -5.69 15.14 17.11
CA VAL A 98 -6.41 14.36 18.11
C VAL A 98 -6.22 15.00 19.47
N LEU A 99 -7.33 15.30 20.15
CA LEU A 99 -7.34 15.95 21.45
C LEU A 99 -7.92 15.04 22.53
N ARG A 100 -7.43 15.21 23.76
CA ARG A 100 -8.09 14.74 24.97
C ARG A 100 -8.94 15.86 25.55
N ALA A 101 -10.22 15.59 25.76
CA ALA A 101 -11.11 16.48 26.49
C ALA A 101 -10.82 16.43 28.00
N PRO A 102 -11.12 17.49 28.77
CA PRO A 102 -11.02 17.48 30.24
C PRO A 102 -11.82 16.35 30.89
N ASP A 103 -12.99 16.03 30.33
CA ASP A 103 -13.87 14.94 30.76
C ASP A 103 -14.75 14.46 29.59
N GLU A 104 -15.47 13.35 29.79
CA GLU A 104 -16.34 12.74 28.78
C GLU A 104 -17.60 13.57 28.47
N GLU A 105 -18.08 14.40 29.39
CA GLU A 105 -19.25 15.26 29.12
C GLU A 105 -18.87 16.39 28.16
N VAL A 106 -17.68 16.97 28.35
CA VAL A 106 -17.07 17.91 27.40
C VAL A 106 -16.78 17.24 26.06
N ALA A 107 -16.31 15.99 26.04
CA ALA A 107 -16.03 15.26 24.81
C ALA A 107 -17.29 15.05 23.92
N LYS A 108 -18.46 14.88 24.55
CA LYS A 108 -19.75 14.75 23.84
C LYS A 108 -20.18 16.03 23.13
N HIS A 109 -19.71 17.19 23.61
CA HIS A 109 -20.00 18.52 23.05
C HIS A 109 -18.71 19.32 22.94
N PRO A 110 -17.78 18.89 22.06
CA PRO A 110 -16.40 19.34 22.13
C PRO A 110 -16.27 20.81 21.70
N ASP A 111 -15.50 21.58 22.46
CA ASP A 111 -15.15 22.95 22.08
C ASP A 111 -14.33 22.95 20.78
N GLU A 112 -14.64 23.88 19.88
CA GLU A 112 -13.97 23.96 18.58
C GLU A 112 -12.53 24.49 18.70
N PRO A 113 -11.52 23.80 18.13
CA PRO A 113 -10.20 24.37 17.91
C PRO A 113 -10.24 25.31 16.70
N SER A 114 -9.22 26.16 16.55
CA SER A 114 -9.13 27.08 15.41
C SER A 114 -7.84 26.90 14.62
N MET A 115 -7.90 27.10 13.31
CA MET A 115 -6.73 27.10 12.44
C MET A 115 -6.71 28.36 11.57
N SER A 116 -5.54 28.98 11.43
CA SER A 116 -5.27 30.00 10.43
C SER A 116 -4.36 29.45 9.34
N LEU A 117 -4.56 29.89 8.10
CA LEU A 117 -3.73 29.53 6.95
C LEU A 117 -3.34 30.82 6.21
N ASP A 118 -2.08 30.98 5.82
CA ASP A 118 -1.61 32.14 5.04
C ASP A 118 -1.93 32.03 3.53
N ALA A 119 -3.16 31.62 3.25
CA ALA A 119 -3.72 31.52 1.91
C ALA A 119 -5.02 32.35 1.83
N PRO A 120 -5.13 33.30 0.88
CA PRO A 120 -6.38 34.01 0.62
C PRO A 120 -7.52 33.03 0.32
N ASP A 121 -8.74 33.37 0.74
CA ASP A 121 -9.97 32.61 0.49
C ASP A 121 -9.95 31.15 0.96
N SER A 122 -9.10 30.83 1.94
CA SER A 122 -9.03 29.48 2.52
C SER A 122 -10.15 29.22 3.51
N ASN A 123 -10.79 28.05 3.39
CA ASN A 123 -11.70 27.54 4.38
C ASN A 123 -10.90 26.71 5.39
N THR A 124 -10.76 27.19 6.63
CA THR A 124 -10.06 26.49 7.72
C THR A 124 -11.01 26.04 8.84
N LYS A 125 -12.31 25.91 8.55
CA LYS A 125 -13.29 25.50 9.55
C LYS A 125 -12.96 24.10 10.11
N PRO A 126 -12.97 23.93 11.44
CA PRO A 126 -12.80 22.62 12.04
C PRO A 126 -13.99 21.72 11.70
N VAL A 127 -13.72 20.46 11.41
CA VAL A 127 -14.71 19.40 11.24
C VAL A 127 -14.49 18.40 12.37
N HIS A 128 -15.51 18.25 13.22
CA HIS A 128 -15.55 17.17 14.20
C HIS A 128 -15.73 15.84 13.46
N LEU A 129 -14.69 15.01 13.44
CA LEU A 129 -14.72 13.74 12.74
C LEU A 129 -15.34 12.63 13.59
N PHE A 130 -14.94 12.56 14.86
CA PHE A 130 -15.29 11.46 15.73
C PHE A 130 -15.00 11.81 17.20
N THR A 131 -15.83 11.31 18.11
CA THR A 131 -15.56 11.26 19.55
C THR A 131 -15.63 9.82 20.04
N GLU A 132 -14.64 9.42 20.82
CA GLU A 132 -14.63 8.14 21.54
C GLU A 132 -14.08 8.35 22.94
N ARG A 133 -14.91 8.11 23.96
CA ARG A 133 -14.58 8.40 25.37
C ARG A 133 -14.16 9.88 25.51
N ASP A 134 -12.93 10.13 25.97
CA ASP A 134 -12.31 11.45 26.12
C ASP A 134 -11.54 11.92 24.87
N ARG A 135 -11.53 11.14 23.78
CA ARG A 135 -10.74 11.38 22.56
C ARG A 135 -11.60 12.06 21.52
N VAL A 136 -11.14 13.20 21.01
CA VAL A 136 -11.85 13.98 19.99
C VAL A 136 -10.96 14.22 18.79
N TYR A 137 -11.45 13.81 17.62
CA TYR A 137 -10.74 13.92 16.34
C TYR A 137 -11.25 15.13 15.58
N TRP A 138 -10.33 16.04 15.25
CA TRP A 138 -10.63 17.25 14.49
C TRP A 138 -9.86 17.26 13.18
N ARG A 139 -10.58 17.53 12.09
CA ARG A 139 -9.99 17.74 10.76
C ARG A 139 -10.22 19.18 10.32
N PHE A 140 -9.16 19.87 9.95
CA PHE A 140 -9.26 21.14 9.24
C PHE A 140 -9.14 20.85 7.75
N ASN A 141 -10.20 21.12 7.00
CA ASN A 141 -10.10 21.10 5.55
C ASN A 141 -9.22 22.26 5.11
N MET A 142 -8.48 22.07 4.01
CA MET A 142 -7.68 23.10 3.38
C MET A 142 -8.04 23.14 1.90
N ASP A 143 -8.39 24.31 1.44
CA ASP A 143 -8.76 24.55 0.05
C ASP A 143 -8.12 25.86 -0.38
N LEU A 144 -7.14 25.78 -1.27
CA LEU A 144 -6.25 26.89 -1.59
C LEU A 144 -6.08 27.05 -3.09
N ALA A 145 -6.11 28.30 -3.56
CA ALA A 145 -5.76 28.63 -4.93
C ALA A 145 -4.24 28.49 -5.15
N LEU A 146 -3.87 27.83 -6.23
CA LEU A 146 -2.50 27.76 -6.70
C LEU A 146 -2.14 29.05 -7.46
N GLY A 147 -0.89 29.49 -7.32
CA GLY A 147 -0.36 30.67 -7.99
C GLY A 147 0.51 30.31 -9.20
N ASN A 148 1.13 31.34 -9.78
CA ASN A 148 2.13 31.17 -10.84
C ASN A 148 3.50 30.72 -10.30
N ASP A 149 3.70 30.83 -8.99
CA ASP A 149 4.92 30.44 -8.29
C ASP A 149 4.63 29.33 -7.30
N GLU A 150 5.61 28.43 -7.15
CA GLU A 150 5.65 27.47 -6.05
C GLU A 150 5.82 28.26 -4.75
N ARG A 151 5.08 27.91 -3.71
CA ARG A 151 5.12 28.65 -2.45
C ARG A 151 5.00 27.78 -1.23
N GLN A 152 5.63 28.24 -0.16
CA GLN A 152 5.40 27.77 1.19
C GLN A 152 4.09 28.38 1.72
N VAL A 153 3.30 27.56 2.40
CA VAL A 153 2.05 27.92 3.06
C VAL A 153 2.21 27.62 4.55
N LYS A 154 2.09 28.63 5.40
CA LYS A 154 2.13 28.54 6.85
C LYS A 154 0.72 28.33 7.40
N TYR A 155 0.61 27.46 8.40
CA TYR A 155 -0.61 27.26 9.16
C TYR A 155 -0.32 27.31 10.66
N SER A 156 -1.31 27.78 11.42
CA SER A 156 -1.24 27.78 12.88
C SER A 156 -2.53 27.21 13.47
N ILE A 157 -2.42 26.37 14.51
CA ILE A 157 -3.55 25.77 15.22
C ILE A 157 -3.56 26.29 16.65
N THR A 158 -4.72 26.76 17.12
CA THR A 158 -4.97 27.12 18.52
C THR A 158 -5.94 26.09 19.11
N LEU A 159 -5.52 25.43 20.20
CA LEU A 159 -6.37 24.49 20.93
C LEU A 159 -7.52 25.24 21.65
N PRO A 160 -8.64 24.56 21.94
CA PRO A 160 -9.76 25.21 22.60
C PRO A 160 -9.34 25.69 24.00
N ARG A 161 -9.80 26.88 24.39
CA ARG A 161 -9.51 27.53 25.69
C ARG A 161 -8.04 27.89 25.94
N HIS A 162 -7.12 27.64 25.00
CA HIS A 162 -5.75 28.19 25.06
C HIS A 162 -5.72 29.67 24.66
N LYS A 163 -4.82 30.44 25.27
CA LYS A 163 -4.62 31.86 24.92
C LYS A 163 -4.04 31.94 23.50
N GLY A 164 -4.43 32.95 22.72
CA GLY A 164 -4.00 33.10 21.32
C GLY A 164 -2.48 33.27 21.09
N SER A 165 -1.65 33.33 22.13
CA SER A 165 -0.19 33.28 22.03
C SER A 165 0.39 31.86 22.01
N ASP A 166 -0.40 30.85 22.36
CA ASP A 166 0.00 29.44 22.43
C ASP A 166 -0.55 28.70 21.21
N LYS A 167 0.25 28.66 20.14
CA LYS A 167 -0.14 28.13 18.83
C LYS A 167 0.86 27.10 18.33
N ILE A 168 0.35 26.09 17.66
CA ILE A 168 1.16 25.12 16.91
C ILE A 168 1.38 25.69 15.51
N GLU A 169 2.60 26.12 15.20
CA GLU A 169 2.94 26.73 13.90
C GLU A 169 3.73 25.76 13.03
N ARG A 170 3.31 25.62 11.77
CA ARG A 170 3.91 24.70 10.81
C ARG A 170 3.80 25.27 9.39
N SER A 171 4.42 24.61 8.43
CA SER A 171 4.36 25.02 7.03
C SER A 171 4.48 23.83 6.09
N PHE A 172 3.91 23.95 4.90
CA PHE A 172 4.05 22.97 3.83
C PHE A 172 4.19 23.67 2.48
N TRP A 173 4.51 22.93 1.43
CA TRP A 173 4.71 23.47 0.09
C TRP A 173 3.61 23.08 -0.87
N VAL A 174 3.17 24.04 -1.68
CA VAL A 174 2.21 23.83 -2.76
C VAL A 174 2.86 24.19 -4.11
N PRO A 175 2.56 23.43 -5.17
CA PRO A 175 3.16 23.65 -6.48
C PRO A 175 2.58 24.90 -7.14
N LYS A 176 3.25 25.42 -8.17
CA LYS A 176 2.60 26.37 -9.09
C LYS A 176 1.59 25.67 -10.00
N ILE A 177 0.70 26.46 -10.61
CA ILE A 177 -0.17 25.99 -11.69
C ILE A 177 0.67 25.36 -12.81
N GLY A 178 0.26 24.17 -13.24
CA GLY A 178 0.94 23.43 -14.33
C GLY A 178 2.25 22.76 -13.92
N GLN A 179 2.62 22.75 -12.63
CA GLN A 179 3.80 22.02 -12.18
C GLN A 179 3.46 20.56 -11.85
N THR A 180 4.33 19.65 -12.30
CA THR A 180 4.33 18.25 -11.85
C THR A 180 4.87 18.17 -10.43
N PHE A 181 4.23 17.39 -9.55
CA PHE A 181 4.66 17.28 -8.16
C PHE A 181 6.05 16.67 -8.05
N ARG A 182 6.72 16.99 -6.94
CA ARG A 182 7.92 16.30 -6.45
C ARG A 182 7.46 15.36 -5.36
N ILE A 183 7.63 14.07 -5.61
CA ILE A 183 6.94 13.00 -4.88
C ILE A 183 7.99 12.21 -4.11
N MET A 184 7.74 11.95 -2.83
CA MET A 184 8.41 10.91 -2.07
C MET A 184 7.53 9.66 -2.04
N PHE A 185 8.14 8.48 -2.12
CA PHE A 185 7.47 7.20 -1.88
C PHE A 185 8.23 6.42 -0.81
N HIS A 186 7.50 5.84 0.14
CA HIS A 186 8.04 4.97 1.19
C HIS A 186 7.03 3.89 1.60
N SER A 187 7.52 2.83 2.25
CA SER A 187 6.73 1.79 2.90
C SER A 187 7.49 1.23 4.10
N CYS A 188 6.84 0.33 4.85
CA CYS A 188 7.45 -0.41 5.97
C CYS A 188 8.10 0.54 6.98
N ASN A 189 7.29 1.50 7.41
CA ASN A 189 7.59 2.50 8.43
C ASN A 189 7.16 1.93 9.80
N GLY A 190 7.80 0.87 10.25
CA GLY A 190 7.73 0.34 11.61
C GLY A 190 8.78 -0.73 11.86
N PHE A 191 8.56 -1.55 12.89
CA PHE A 191 9.44 -2.65 13.27
C PHE A 191 8.61 -3.91 13.50
N VAL A 192 9.12 -5.05 13.05
CA VAL A 192 8.55 -6.34 13.44
C VAL A 192 8.78 -6.61 14.94
N PRO A 193 7.87 -7.33 15.62
CA PRO A 193 8.03 -7.77 17.00
C PRO A 193 9.39 -8.43 17.27
N GLY A 194 9.96 -8.18 18.44
CA GLY A 194 11.25 -8.77 18.84
C GLY A 194 12.47 -8.31 18.05
N ALA A 195 12.35 -7.46 17.02
CA ALA A 195 13.49 -6.73 16.51
C ALA A 195 13.99 -5.80 17.62
N ASP A 196 15.24 -5.95 18.06
CA ASP A 196 15.92 -4.92 18.86
C ASP A 196 15.65 -3.59 18.14
N LYS A 197 14.88 -2.67 18.77
CA LYS A 197 14.55 -1.35 18.20
C LYS A 197 15.80 -0.84 17.54
N GLN A 198 15.81 -0.81 16.21
CA GLN A 198 17.08 -0.69 15.51
C GLN A 198 17.75 0.60 15.94
N VAL A 199 19.05 0.54 16.24
CA VAL A 199 19.83 1.73 16.54
C VAL A 199 19.57 2.73 15.41
N ASN A 200 18.99 3.88 15.76
CA ASN A 200 18.56 4.92 14.83
C ASN A 200 17.48 4.50 13.81
N GLY A 201 16.48 3.71 14.23
CA GLY A 201 15.41 3.16 13.40
C GLY A 201 14.65 4.16 12.50
N LEU A 202 14.48 5.41 12.95
CA LEU A 202 13.81 6.48 12.20
C LEU A 202 14.77 7.44 11.47
N ALA A 203 16.07 7.14 11.40
CA ALA A 203 17.08 8.10 10.95
C ALA A 203 16.91 8.56 9.49
N LEU A 204 16.37 7.75 8.59
CA LEU A 204 16.17 8.16 7.19
C LEU A 204 15.19 9.33 7.06
N TRP A 205 14.28 9.53 8.03
CA TRP A 205 13.43 10.72 8.08
C TRP A 205 14.23 12.01 8.24
N ASN A 206 15.41 11.98 8.89
CA ASN A 206 16.31 13.13 8.92
C ASN A 206 16.83 13.46 7.51
N ASP A 207 17.05 12.47 6.66
CA ASP A 207 17.46 12.69 5.26
C ASP A 207 16.33 13.26 4.42
N VAL A 208 15.10 12.74 4.60
CA VAL A 208 13.89 13.28 3.97
C VAL A 208 13.70 14.75 4.33
N LEU A 209 13.83 15.12 5.61
CA LEU A 209 13.71 16.50 6.07
C LEU A 209 14.82 17.40 5.49
N ARG A 210 16.08 16.95 5.47
CA ARG A 210 17.17 17.67 4.80
C ARG A 210 16.93 17.88 3.31
N LEU A 211 16.36 16.88 2.61
CA LEU A 211 16.01 17.00 1.20
C LEU A 211 14.85 17.98 1.00
N HIS A 212 13.81 17.90 1.83
CA HIS A 212 12.65 18.79 1.77
C HIS A 212 13.05 20.26 2.00
N GLU A 213 13.98 20.53 2.93
CA GLU A 213 14.52 21.87 3.18
C GLU A 213 15.25 22.44 1.94
N LYS A 214 16.04 21.60 1.25
CA LYS A 214 16.79 22.02 0.05
C LYS A 214 15.89 22.19 -1.17
N SER A 215 14.96 21.26 -1.36
CA SER A 215 14.10 21.17 -2.53
C SER A 215 12.77 20.54 -2.12
N PRO A 216 11.72 21.34 -1.94
CA PRO A 216 10.51 20.90 -1.27
C PRO A 216 9.80 19.73 -1.94
N LEU A 217 9.47 18.71 -1.16
CA LEU A 217 8.55 17.65 -1.58
C LEU A 217 7.10 18.16 -1.49
N HIS A 218 6.29 17.89 -2.51
CA HIS A 218 4.90 18.32 -2.57
C HIS A 218 3.93 17.31 -1.95
N VAL A 219 4.31 16.02 -1.98
CA VAL A 219 3.53 14.92 -1.44
C VAL A 219 4.46 13.77 -1.07
N MET A 220 4.11 13.03 -0.03
CA MET A 220 4.68 11.71 0.23
C MET A 220 3.60 10.63 0.14
N ILE A 221 3.96 9.51 -0.49
CA ILE A 221 3.08 8.38 -0.73
C ILE A 221 3.51 7.24 0.19
N GLY A 222 2.63 6.88 1.12
CA GLY A 222 2.77 5.69 1.97
C GLY A 222 2.23 4.47 1.27
N GLY A 223 3.07 3.47 1.09
CA GLY A 223 2.77 2.30 0.27
C GLY A 223 2.08 1.15 0.97
N GLY A 224 1.70 1.26 2.23
CA GLY A 224 1.44 0.12 3.11
C GLY A 224 2.51 -0.04 4.18
N ASP A 225 2.13 -0.65 5.30
CA ASP A 225 2.92 -0.76 6.52
C ASP A 225 3.35 0.62 7.04
N GLN A 226 2.38 1.53 7.21
CA GLN A 226 2.65 2.84 7.79
C GLN A 226 2.94 2.74 9.29
N ILE A 227 2.47 1.66 9.90
CA ILE A 227 2.58 1.26 11.29
C ILE A 227 2.58 -0.27 11.38
N TYR A 228 3.23 -0.85 12.39
CA TYR A 228 3.33 -2.30 12.59
C TYR A 228 2.57 -2.73 13.85
N SER A 229 1.32 -3.15 13.65
CA SER A 229 0.37 -3.54 14.71
C SER A 229 0.59 -4.98 15.23
N ASP A 230 1.60 -5.68 14.75
CA ASP A 230 1.87 -7.11 15.04
C ASP A 230 2.15 -7.37 16.53
N GLY A 231 2.67 -6.35 17.21
CA GLY A 231 2.95 -6.37 18.65
C GLY A 231 1.73 -6.61 19.53
N ILE A 232 0.51 -6.60 18.98
CA ILE A 232 -0.74 -6.82 19.71
C ILE A 232 -0.79 -8.16 20.48
N MET A 233 0.04 -9.15 20.08
CA MET A 233 0.16 -10.47 20.75
C MET A 233 1.38 -10.60 21.69
N GLU A 234 2.24 -9.58 21.79
CA GLU A 234 3.42 -9.60 22.68
C GLU A 234 3.01 -9.67 24.17
N PRO A 235 3.89 -10.13 25.08
CA PRO A 235 3.56 -10.36 26.50
C PRO A 235 2.85 -9.22 27.25
N HIS A 236 3.08 -7.97 26.84
CA HIS A 236 2.49 -6.78 27.46
C HIS A 236 1.22 -6.28 26.75
N ALA A 237 0.82 -6.90 25.64
CA ALA A 237 -0.27 -6.48 24.78
C ALA A 237 -1.55 -7.31 25.03
N PRO A 238 -2.74 -6.75 24.73
CA PRO A 238 -4.01 -7.32 25.17
C PRO A 238 -4.36 -8.67 24.53
N LEU A 239 -3.83 -9.02 23.35
CA LEU A 239 -4.08 -10.33 22.74
C LEU A 239 -3.08 -11.42 23.16
N HIS A 240 -2.15 -11.13 24.09
CA HIS A 240 -1.23 -12.14 24.59
C HIS A 240 -1.93 -13.39 25.15
N PRO A 241 -2.92 -13.29 26.07
CA PRO A 241 -3.56 -14.49 26.63
C PRO A 241 -4.33 -15.28 25.57
N TRP A 242 -4.90 -14.60 24.58
CA TRP A 242 -5.55 -15.24 23.43
C TRP A 242 -4.52 -16.01 22.57
N GLY A 243 -3.35 -15.41 22.34
CA GLY A 243 -2.23 -16.03 21.62
C GLY A 243 -1.72 -17.31 22.27
N GLN A 244 -1.79 -17.42 23.61
CA GLN A 244 -1.34 -18.58 24.40
C GLN A 244 -2.22 -19.84 24.23
N GLU A 245 -3.43 -19.75 23.66
CA GLU A 245 -4.23 -20.96 23.38
C GLU A 245 -3.60 -21.78 22.23
N LEU A 246 -2.89 -22.84 22.61
CA LEU A 246 -2.11 -23.68 21.70
C LEU A 246 -2.94 -24.48 20.70
N SER A 247 -4.26 -24.66 20.92
CA SER A 247 -5.15 -25.34 19.98
C SER A 247 -5.74 -24.35 18.98
N PRO A 248 -5.33 -24.38 17.69
CA PRO A 248 -5.83 -23.43 16.69
C PRO A 248 -7.35 -23.49 16.53
N ARG A 249 -7.94 -24.68 16.69
CA ARG A 249 -9.40 -24.89 16.61
C ARG A 249 -10.17 -24.28 17.78
N LYS A 250 -9.57 -24.26 18.98
CA LYS A 250 -10.19 -23.62 20.14
C LYS A 250 -10.01 -22.12 20.05
N ARG A 251 -8.78 -21.66 19.79
CA ARG A 251 -8.43 -20.25 19.63
C ARG A 251 -9.32 -19.52 18.62
N ALA A 252 -9.57 -20.16 17.46
CA ALA A 252 -10.43 -19.60 16.40
C ALA A 252 -11.91 -19.43 16.81
N LYS A 253 -12.35 -20.11 17.87
CA LYS A 253 -13.73 -20.09 18.37
C LYS A 253 -13.90 -19.23 19.62
N ILE A 254 -12.83 -18.67 20.17
CA ILE A 254 -12.91 -17.76 21.31
C ILE A 254 -13.68 -16.51 20.85
N PRO A 255 -14.82 -16.17 21.49
CA PRO A 255 -15.51 -14.91 21.25
C PRO A 255 -14.61 -13.70 21.47
N PHE A 256 -15.02 -12.54 20.96
CA PHE A 256 -14.34 -11.27 21.22
C PHE A 256 -15.22 -10.42 22.16
N PRO A 257 -15.14 -10.62 23.50
CA PRO A 257 -15.98 -9.91 24.45
C PRO A 257 -15.63 -8.42 24.47
N LEU A 258 -16.60 -7.58 24.83
CA LEU A 258 -16.46 -6.11 24.84
C LEU A 258 -15.25 -5.64 25.65
N GLU A 259 -14.97 -6.25 26.81
CA GLU A 259 -13.79 -5.90 27.62
C GLU A 259 -12.47 -6.13 26.87
N LEU A 260 -12.30 -7.29 26.22
CA LEU A 260 -11.10 -7.56 25.43
C LEU A 260 -11.02 -6.63 24.23
N ARG A 261 -12.16 -6.35 23.58
CA ARG A 261 -12.25 -5.41 22.47
C ARG A 261 -11.79 -4.02 22.88
N ASP A 262 -12.29 -3.50 23.99
CA ASP A 262 -11.91 -2.18 24.50
C ASP A 262 -10.42 -2.09 24.83
N LYS A 263 -9.82 -3.14 25.38
CA LYS A 263 -8.36 -3.21 25.59
C LYS A 263 -7.59 -3.23 24.27
N VAL A 264 -8.03 -3.99 23.27
CA VAL A 264 -7.41 -3.97 21.92
C VAL A 264 -7.55 -2.58 21.29
N ASP A 265 -8.72 -1.98 21.38
CA ASP A 265 -9.03 -0.65 20.87
C ASP A 265 -8.11 0.43 21.48
N ASP A 266 -8.00 0.45 22.81
CA ASP A 266 -7.09 1.32 23.54
C ASP A 266 -5.62 1.12 23.13
N TRP A 267 -5.21 -0.13 22.90
CA TRP A 267 -3.86 -0.45 22.43
C TRP A 267 -3.60 0.12 21.03
N TYR A 268 -4.53 -0.08 20.08
CA TYR A 268 -4.36 0.46 18.72
C TYR A 268 -4.31 1.99 18.75
N PHE A 269 -5.16 2.64 19.55
CA PHE A 269 -5.10 4.09 19.70
C PHE A 269 -3.75 4.57 20.22
N GLN A 270 -3.28 3.98 21.33
CA GLN A 270 -1.97 4.28 21.91
C GLN A 270 -0.86 4.08 20.89
N HIS A 271 -0.87 2.94 20.20
CA HIS A 271 0.12 2.59 19.20
C HIS A 271 0.18 3.61 18.06
N HIS A 272 -0.98 4.06 17.55
CA HIS A 272 -1.06 5.10 16.54
C HIS A 272 -0.54 6.45 17.05
N CYS A 273 -0.93 6.86 18.26
CA CYS A 273 -0.42 8.08 18.89
C CYS A 273 1.10 8.04 19.04
N ASP A 274 1.67 6.96 19.56
CA ASP A 274 3.13 6.84 19.75
C ASP A 274 3.88 6.88 18.42
N TRP A 275 3.37 6.16 17.43
CA TRP A 275 4.05 6.02 16.15
C TRP A 275 4.00 7.29 15.30
N PHE A 276 2.81 7.86 15.09
CA PHE A 276 2.66 9.06 14.26
C PHE A 276 3.21 10.32 14.91
N ASN A 277 3.45 10.32 16.23
CA ASN A 277 4.17 11.38 16.92
C ASN A 277 5.67 11.10 17.09
N ALA A 278 6.21 9.97 16.63
CA ALA A 278 7.63 9.70 16.77
C ALA A 278 8.48 10.68 15.92
N SER A 279 9.50 11.27 16.53
CA SER A 279 10.48 12.13 15.84
C SER A 279 11.53 11.25 15.15
N PRO A 280 11.94 11.53 13.90
CA PRO A 280 11.65 12.73 13.09
C PRO A 280 10.44 12.60 12.16
N PHE A 281 9.69 11.49 12.23
CA PHE A 281 8.57 11.22 11.34
C PHE A 281 7.42 12.22 11.51
N ARG A 282 7.11 12.61 12.76
CA ARG A 282 6.15 13.65 13.10
C ARG A 282 6.45 14.98 12.39
N GLU A 283 7.72 15.40 12.35
CA GLU A 283 8.15 16.63 11.69
C GLU A 283 7.85 16.57 10.19
N ALA A 284 8.11 15.43 9.54
CA ALA A 284 7.76 15.21 8.14
C ALA A 284 6.24 15.22 7.92
N ASN A 285 5.47 14.52 8.76
CA ASN A 285 4.00 14.45 8.69
C ASN A 285 3.32 15.81 8.83
N SER A 286 3.93 16.73 9.56
CA SER A 286 3.41 18.07 9.77
C SER A 286 3.75 19.06 8.65
N GLN A 287 4.59 18.68 7.68
CA GLN A 287 5.13 19.56 6.63
C GLN A 287 5.00 19.01 5.20
N ILE A 288 4.88 17.68 5.05
CA ILE A 288 4.76 17.01 3.76
C ILE A 288 3.40 16.30 3.72
N PRO A 289 2.44 16.74 2.87
CA PRO A 289 1.15 16.11 2.75
C PRO A 289 1.24 14.64 2.33
N GLN A 290 0.48 13.78 3.02
CA GLN A 290 0.47 12.33 2.78
C GLN A 290 -0.63 11.88 1.81
N LEU A 291 -0.36 10.77 1.12
CA LEU A 291 -1.32 9.88 0.48
C LEU A 291 -0.95 8.44 0.84
N ASN A 292 -1.72 7.79 1.71
CA ASN A 292 -1.38 6.46 2.22
C ASN A 292 -2.39 5.41 1.74
N LEU A 293 -1.92 4.19 1.60
CA LEU A 293 -2.73 2.98 1.61
C LEU A 293 -2.17 2.04 2.67
N TRP A 294 -3.01 1.23 3.29
CA TRP A 294 -2.57 0.23 4.26
C TRP A 294 -2.11 -1.08 3.60
N ASP A 295 -1.31 -1.85 4.34
CA ASP A 295 -1.05 -3.27 4.10
C ASP A 295 -1.39 -4.13 5.32
N ASP A 296 -0.92 -5.36 5.38
CA ASP A 296 -1.24 -6.28 6.47
C ASP A 296 -0.64 -5.87 7.81
N HIS A 297 0.59 -5.36 7.90
CA HIS A 297 1.16 -4.95 9.19
C HIS A 297 0.43 -3.75 9.82
N ASP A 298 -0.30 -2.93 9.05
CA ASP A 298 -1.21 -1.92 9.61
C ASP A 298 -2.33 -2.58 10.46
N ILE A 299 -2.68 -3.83 10.15
CA ILE A 299 -3.68 -4.65 10.81
C ILE A 299 -3.00 -5.64 11.77
N ILE A 300 -2.39 -6.67 11.22
CA ILE A 300 -1.56 -7.70 11.83
C ILE A 300 -0.92 -8.51 10.69
N ASP A 301 0.32 -8.90 10.84
CA ASP A 301 1.11 -9.66 9.87
C ASP A 301 0.30 -10.78 9.20
N GLY A 302 0.36 -10.85 7.87
CA GLY A 302 -0.32 -11.85 7.04
C GLY A 302 -1.85 -11.70 7.00
N PHE A 303 -2.45 -10.59 7.44
CA PHE A 303 -3.91 -10.44 7.40
C PHE A 303 -4.43 -10.61 5.96
N GLY A 304 -5.34 -11.59 5.80
CA GLY A 304 -5.89 -11.99 4.52
C GLY A 304 -5.22 -13.21 3.88
N THR A 305 -4.02 -13.61 4.33
CA THR A 305 -3.27 -14.77 3.81
C THR A 305 -3.57 -16.06 4.58
N TYR A 306 -4.04 -15.94 5.82
CA TYR A 306 -4.41 -17.10 6.63
C TYR A 306 -5.59 -17.89 6.03
N LYS A 307 -5.74 -19.14 6.49
CA LYS A 307 -6.90 -19.98 6.15
C LYS A 307 -8.20 -19.27 6.54
N ASP A 308 -9.22 -19.33 5.67
CA ASP A 308 -10.52 -18.66 5.89
C ASP A 308 -11.13 -18.94 7.28
N ALA A 309 -11.04 -20.18 7.78
CA ALA A 309 -11.54 -20.53 9.12
C ALA A 309 -10.81 -19.82 10.28
N TRP A 310 -9.55 -19.44 10.07
CA TRP A 310 -8.76 -18.65 11.02
C TRP A 310 -9.07 -17.16 10.89
N GLN A 311 -9.13 -16.67 9.64
CA GLN A 311 -9.42 -15.27 9.34
C GLN A 311 -10.82 -14.84 9.81
N ARG A 312 -11.77 -15.78 9.85
CA ARG A 312 -13.12 -15.59 10.39
C ARG A 312 -13.24 -15.74 11.90
N ALA A 313 -12.14 -15.94 12.62
CA ALA A 313 -12.20 -16.00 14.07
C ALA A 313 -12.73 -14.65 14.61
N PRO A 314 -13.61 -14.63 15.65
CA PRO A 314 -14.21 -13.39 16.15
C PRO A 314 -13.19 -12.32 16.51
N VAL A 315 -12.06 -12.72 17.12
CA VAL A 315 -10.96 -11.82 17.47
C VAL A 315 -10.29 -11.25 16.21
N PHE A 316 -9.99 -12.06 15.20
CA PHE A 316 -9.37 -11.59 13.95
C PHE A 316 -10.28 -10.64 13.17
N MET A 317 -11.57 -10.97 13.06
CA MET A 317 -12.57 -10.09 12.44
C MET A 317 -12.64 -8.74 13.15
N GLY A 318 -12.65 -8.74 14.48
CA GLY A 318 -12.70 -7.52 15.27
C GLY A 318 -11.39 -6.71 15.21
N VAL A 319 -10.23 -7.37 15.14
CA VAL A 319 -8.95 -6.69 14.90
C VAL A 319 -8.95 -5.99 13.55
N GLY A 320 -9.44 -6.66 12.49
CA GLY A 320 -9.53 -6.05 11.15
C GLY A 320 -10.41 -4.81 11.11
N GLU A 321 -11.50 -4.80 11.87
CA GLU A 321 -12.41 -3.65 11.94
C GLU A 321 -11.88 -2.51 12.85
N ILE A 322 -11.19 -2.83 13.96
CA ILE A 322 -10.45 -1.84 14.76
C ILE A 322 -9.33 -1.20 13.93
N ALA A 323 -8.55 -1.99 13.19
CA ALA A 323 -7.51 -1.48 12.31
C ALA A 323 -8.08 -0.59 11.20
N TRP A 324 -9.21 -0.99 10.59
CA TRP A 324 -9.90 -0.17 9.59
C TRP A 324 -10.36 1.18 10.15
N LYS A 325 -10.85 1.22 11.40
CA LYS A 325 -11.20 2.47 12.12
C LYS A 325 -9.99 3.39 12.21
N TYR A 326 -8.84 2.90 12.70
CA TYR A 326 -7.66 3.75 12.90
C TYR A 326 -6.96 4.14 11.60
N MET A 327 -6.93 3.27 10.59
CA MET A 327 -6.51 3.62 9.23
C MET A 327 -7.37 4.75 8.66
N SER A 328 -8.70 4.65 8.78
CA SER A 328 -9.62 5.68 8.30
C SER A 328 -9.40 7.02 9.01
N LEU A 329 -9.22 7.00 10.33
CA LEU A 329 -9.01 8.21 11.13
C LEU A 329 -7.63 8.84 10.87
N PHE A 330 -6.53 8.11 11.13
CA PHE A 330 -5.17 8.65 11.13
C PHE A 330 -4.57 8.81 9.74
N GLN A 331 -4.86 7.88 8.81
CA GLN A 331 -4.23 7.89 7.49
C GLN A 331 -5.11 8.53 6.41
N GLN A 332 -6.44 8.41 6.52
CA GLN A 332 -7.38 8.93 5.51
C GLN A 332 -8.12 10.20 5.94
N HIS A 333 -8.08 10.57 7.22
CA HIS A 333 -8.84 11.70 7.79
C HIS A 333 -10.35 11.57 7.53
N LEU A 334 -10.88 10.35 7.65
CA LEU A 334 -12.28 9.98 7.48
C LEU A 334 -12.87 9.48 8.80
N PRO A 335 -14.18 9.69 9.02
CA PRO A 335 -14.86 9.09 10.16
C PRO A 335 -14.93 7.55 10.01
N PRO A 336 -14.97 6.80 11.12
CA PRO A 336 -14.91 5.34 11.13
C PRO A 336 -16.26 4.63 10.87
N SER A 337 -17.31 5.36 10.47
CA SER A 337 -18.53 4.75 9.93
C SER A 337 -18.98 5.51 8.69
N THR A 338 -19.53 4.78 7.73
CA THR A 338 -20.22 5.37 6.57
C THR A 338 -21.71 5.58 6.85
N THR A 339 -22.24 4.94 7.90
CA THR A 339 -23.58 5.15 8.46
C THR A 339 -23.55 6.26 9.52
N THR A 340 -23.98 7.43 9.08
CA THR A 340 -23.77 8.77 9.65
C THR A 340 -24.62 9.11 10.88
N LEU A 341 -25.15 8.13 11.63
CA LEU A 341 -26.10 8.40 12.70
C LEU A 341 -25.47 8.61 14.09
N GLY A 342 -24.16 8.39 14.25
CA GLY A 342 -23.43 8.73 15.48
C GLY A 342 -22.01 9.21 15.19
N LEU A 343 -21.67 10.44 15.61
CA LEU A 343 -20.28 10.93 15.71
C LEU A 343 -19.62 10.51 17.04
N THR A 344 -20.26 9.58 17.74
CA THR A 344 -19.87 9.04 19.03
C THR A 344 -19.80 7.54 18.93
N TYR A 345 -18.74 6.93 19.46
CA TYR A 345 -18.60 5.48 19.52
C TYR A 345 -19.69 4.83 20.40
N ASP A 346 -20.38 3.82 19.88
CA ASP A 346 -21.22 2.89 20.65
C ASP A 346 -20.67 1.47 20.54
N PRO A 347 -20.00 0.93 21.59
CA PRO A 347 -19.43 -0.41 21.57
C PRO A 347 -20.48 -1.51 21.37
N ALA A 348 -21.74 -1.28 21.73
CA ALA A 348 -22.81 -2.27 21.63
C ALA A 348 -23.37 -2.43 20.21
N THR A 349 -23.16 -1.44 19.32
CA THR A 349 -23.58 -1.54 17.91
C THR A 349 -22.74 -2.52 17.10
N PHE A 350 -21.60 -2.95 17.64
CA PHE A 350 -20.70 -3.86 16.97
C PHE A 350 -21.00 -5.33 17.30
N SER A 351 -21.35 -6.12 16.27
CA SER A 351 -21.57 -7.57 16.39
C SER A 351 -20.65 -8.34 15.43
N PRO A 352 -19.53 -8.93 15.91
CA PRO A 352 -18.66 -9.76 15.08
C PRO A 352 -19.31 -11.07 14.65
N SER A 353 -20.54 -11.34 15.10
CA SER A 353 -21.31 -12.58 14.88
C SER A 353 -22.42 -12.44 13.84
N SER A 354 -22.32 -11.52 12.88
CA SER A 354 -23.20 -11.56 11.72
C SER A 354 -22.94 -12.86 10.95
N SER A 355 -23.82 -13.85 11.16
CA SER A 355 -23.81 -15.08 10.39
C SER A 355 -23.80 -14.71 8.91
N PRO A 356 -22.94 -15.30 8.06
CA PRO A 356 -22.95 -14.98 6.64
C PRO A 356 -24.38 -15.17 6.15
N ALA A 357 -24.88 -14.17 5.40
CA ALA A 357 -26.10 -14.32 4.62
C ALA A 357 -26.05 -15.70 3.97
N GLN A 358 -27.09 -16.50 4.20
CA GLN A 358 -27.20 -17.85 3.67
C GLN A 358 -26.71 -17.85 2.22
N LYS A 359 -25.78 -18.76 1.88
CA LYS A 359 -25.40 -19.02 0.49
C LYS A 359 -26.69 -18.99 -0.34
N PRO A 360 -26.78 -18.21 -1.44
CA PRO A 360 -27.95 -18.29 -2.30
C PRO A 360 -28.09 -19.76 -2.67
N THR A 361 -29.19 -20.36 -2.23
CA THR A 361 -29.56 -21.71 -2.63
C THR A 361 -29.60 -21.65 -4.16
N PRO A 362 -28.96 -22.58 -4.89
CA PRO A 362 -29.19 -22.66 -6.32
C PRO A 362 -30.69 -22.89 -6.45
N SER A 363 -31.40 -21.93 -7.03
CA SER A 363 -32.78 -22.12 -7.43
C SER A 363 -32.82 -23.41 -8.24
N ALA A 364 -33.57 -24.39 -7.75
CA ALA A 364 -33.81 -25.63 -8.44
C ALA A 364 -34.54 -25.33 -9.75
N GLU A 365 -33.77 -25.04 -10.81
CA GLU A 365 -34.29 -25.08 -12.16
C GLU A 365 -34.65 -26.53 -12.46
N ARG A 366 -35.96 -26.76 -12.53
CA ARG A 366 -36.52 -28.01 -13.05
C ARG A 366 -35.94 -28.25 -14.44
N HIS A 367 -35.20 -29.35 -14.58
CA HIS A 367 -34.84 -29.91 -15.87
C HIS A 367 -36.08 -30.08 -16.75
N HIS A 368 -36.26 -29.19 -17.74
CA HIS A 368 -37.01 -29.53 -18.94
C HIS A 368 -36.04 -30.11 -19.96
N ASN A 369 -36.16 -31.43 -20.16
CA ASN A 369 -35.55 -32.16 -21.26
C ASN A 369 -35.96 -31.53 -22.59
N VAL A 370 -35.00 -30.95 -23.31
CA VAL A 370 -35.14 -30.68 -24.75
C VAL A 370 -34.16 -31.58 -25.49
N HIS A 371 -34.74 -32.50 -26.25
CA HIS A 371 -34.07 -33.50 -27.05
C HIS A 371 -33.46 -32.84 -28.30
N LEU A 372 -32.13 -32.85 -28.42
CA LEU A 372 -31.42 -32.42 -29.63
C LEU A 372 -31.30 -33.60 -30.61
N PRO A 373 -31.80 -33.50 -31.85
CA PRO A 373 -31.57 -34.53 -32.85
C PRO A 373 -30.18 -34.36 -33.48
N LYS A 374 -29.49 -35.49 -33.63
CA LYS A 374 -28.18 -35.63 -34.29
C LYS A 374 -28.36 -35.72 -35.81
N THR A 375 -27.62 -34.92 -36.58
CA THR A 375 -27.22 -35.30 -37.95
C THR A 375 -25.85 -34.72 -38.32
N LYS A 376 -25.04 -35.57 -38.98
CA LYS A 376 -23.65 -35.38 -39.44
C LYS A 376 -23.54 -34.41 -40.64
N PRO A 377 -22.33 -33.87 -40.93
CA PRO A 377 -22.10 -32.91 -42.00
C PRO A 377 -21.75 -33.56 -43.34
N GLN A 378 -22.17 -32.95 -44.45
CA GLN A 378 -21.62 -33.19 -45.79
C GLN A 378 -21.33 -31.89 -46.55
N ARG A 379 -20.33 -32.01 -47.43
CA ARG A 379 -19.48 -31.03 -48.13
C ARG A 379 -20.14 -30.17 -49.22
N GLU A 380 -19.54 -28.98 -49.38
CA GLU A 380 -19.17 -28.24 -50.62
C GLU A 380 -20.25 -27.89 -51.68
N LYS A 381 -20.39 -26.60 -52.04
CA LYS A 381 -19.77 -25.97 -53.23
C LYS A 381 -20.22 -24.51 -53.45
N GLU A 382 -19.38 -23.81 -54.23
CA GLU A 382 -19.32 -22.40 -54.62
C GLU A 382 -20.57 -21.84 -55.35
N ALA A 383 -20.80 -20.52 -55.26
CA ALA A 383 -20.64 -19.57 -56.40
C ALA A 383 -21.51 -18.28 -56.29
N SER A 384 -20.80 -17.15 -56.44
CA SER A 384 -21.12 -15.92 -57.20
C SER A 384 -22.44 -15.13 -57.06
N SER A 385 -22.25 -13.86 -56.66
CA SER A 385 -22.54 -12.63 -57.44
C SER A 385 -23.85 -11.84 -57.29
N LYS A 386 -23.62 -10.50 -57.23
CA LYS A 386 -24.35 -9.35 -57.79
C LYS A 386 -25.44 -8.62 -56.98
N GLU A 387 -25.07 -7.37 -56.65
CA GLU A 387 -25.77 -6.10 -56.92
C GLU A 387 -27.30 -6.06 -56.96
N ASN A 388 -27.89 -5.13 -56.18
CA ASN A 388 -28.55 -3.99 -56.84
C ASN A 388 -28.81 -2.79 -55.91
N ALA A 389 -28.82 -1.62 -56.54
CA ALA A 389 -28.97 -0.29 -55.98
C ALA A 389 -30.42 0.23 -55.99
N GLY A 390 -30.68 1.28 -55.20
CA GLY A 390 -31.81 2.21 -55.32
C GLY A 390 -31.94 3.06 -54.05
N LYS A 391 -31.50 4.32 -53.99
CA LYS A 391 -32.23 5.57 -54.38
C LYS A 391 -33.63 5.65 -53.74
N VAL A 392 -34.14 6.72 -53.12
CA VAL A 392 -33.81 8.16 -53.08
C VAL A 392 -34.88 8.89 -52.21
N ASN A 393 -34.53 10.09 -51.69
CA ASN A 393 -35.39 11.19 -51.17
C ASN A 393 -36.16 10.99 -49.85
N GLY A 394 -36.30 11.99 -48.98
CA GLY A 394 -35.87 13.39 -49.01
C GLY A 394 -36.58 14.20 -47.91
N ASN A 395 -35.87 15.25 -47.45
CA ASN A 395 -36.32 16.52 -46.85
C ASN A 395 -37.28 16.60 -45.66
N GLY A 396 -36.90 17.45 -44.69
CA GLY A 396 -37.83 18.07 -43.75
C GLY A 396 -37.17 18.79 -42.56
N THR A 397 -36.41 19.86 -42.81
CA THR A 397 -35.92 20.82 -41.80
C THR A 397 -37.04 21.73 -41.27
N SER A 398 -37.03 22.08 -39.98
CA SER A 398 -37.23 23.47 -39.53
C SER A 398 -36.89 23.68 -38.05
N ASN A 399 -36.11 24.74 -37.82
CA ASN A 399 -35.68 25.33 -36.55
C ASN A 399 -36.81 25.98 -35.75
N GLY A 400 -36.57 26.21 -34.45
CA GLY A 400 -37.33 27.17 -33.64
C GLY A 400 -36.79 27.32 -32.21
N SER A 401 -35.94 28.34 -31.99
CA SER A 401 -35.46 28.83 -30.70
C SER A 401 -36.53 29.58 -29.91
N GLY A 402 -36.48 29.56 -28.56
CA GLY A 402 -37.27 30.48 -27.73
C GLY A 402 -37.05 30.31 -26.23
N THR A 403 -36.73 31.39 -25.56
CA THR A 403 -36.22 31.54 -24.18
C THR A 403 -37.30 31.78 -23.11
N ALA A 404 -36.89 31.56 -21.84
CA ALA A 404 -37.21 32.31 -20.61
C ALA A 404 -38.38 31.88 -19.67
N ASN A 405 -37.95 31.56 -18.43
CA ASN A 405 -38.47 31.89 -17.08
C ASN A 405 -39.97 32.09 -16.80
N GLY A 406 -40.43 31.46 -15.70
CA GLY A 406 -41.59 31.95 -14.91
C GLY A 406 -42.13 30.94 -13.90
N ASN A 407 -42.06 31.29 -12.62
CA ASN A 407 -42.54 30.57 -11.43
C ASN A 407 -44.05 30.20 -11.46
N GLY A 408 -44.42 29.11 -10.77
CA GLY A 408 -45.82 28.83 -10.42
C GLY A 408 -46.02 27.51 -9.66
N VAL A 409 -46.21 27.61 -8.35
CA VAL A 409 -46.57 26.53 -7.41
C VAL A 409 -48.03 26.11 -7.59
N ALA A 410 -48.33 24.80 -7.59
CA ALA A 410 -49.32 24.14 -6.69
C ALA A 410 -49.83 22.76 -7.20
N ASN A 411 -49.86 21.83 -6.24
CA ASN A 411 -50.78 20.69 -6.07
C ASN A 411 -50.77 19.51 -7.05
N GLY A 412 -50.08 18.45 -6.61
CA GLY A 412 -50.76 17.32 -5.98
C GLY A 412 -51.48 16.33 -6.91
N LYS A 413 -50.83 15.21 -7.19
CA LYS A 413 -51.47 13.90 -7.33
C LYS A 413 -50.47 12.81 -6.93
N GLU A 414 -50.79 12.12 -5.84
CA GLU A 414 -50.14 10.90 -5.38
C GLU A 414 -50.25 9.82 -6.46
N SER A 415 -49.13 9.14 -6.72
CA SER A 415 -49.12 7.81 -7.32
C SER A 415 -48.12 6.96 -6.54
N GLU A 416 -48.65 5.93 -5.89
CA GLU A 416 -47.95 4.96 -5.06
C GLU A 416 -46.69 4.42 -5.75
N ALA A 417 -45.52 4.75 -5.17
CA ALA A 417 -44.25 4.17 -5.54
C ALA A 417 -43.95 3.00 -4.61
N THR A 418 -43.71 1.84 -5.24
CA THR A 418 -43.21 0.61 -4.65
C THR A 418 -41.99 0.85 -3.76
N ASN A 419 -42.05 0.25 -2.57
CA ASN A 419 -41.12 0.36 -1.47
C ASN A 419 -39.70 -0.15 -1.84
N GLY A 420 -38.89 0.71 -2.46
CA GLY A 420 -37.44 0.60 -2.51
C GLY A 420 -36.85 1.40 -1.35
N LYS A 421 -36.28 0.71 -0.35
CA LYS A 421 -35.46 1.36 0.67
C LYS A 421 -34.26 2.00 -0.02
N HIS A 422 -34.38 3.27 -0.39
CA HIS A 422 -33.23 4.12 -0.67
C HIS A 422 -32.42 4.23 0.62
N GLU A 423 -31.16 3.77 0.59
CA GLU A 423 -30.14 4.10 1.58
C GLU A 423 -30.11 5.64 1.70
N GLN A 424 -30.53 6.15 2.85
CA GLN A 424 -30.61 7.57 3.12
C GLN A 424 -29.20 8.15 3.28
N GLY A 425 -28.80 8.98 2.32
CA GLY A 425 -27.81 10.05 2.46
C GLY A 425 -26.46 9.69 3.07
N GLU A 426 -25.67 8.83 2.42
CA GLU A 426 -24.23 8.79 2.68
C GLU A 426 -23.63 10.17 2.37
N GLN A 427 -22.89 10.74 3.32
CA GLN A 427 -22.17 12.00 3.12
C GLN A 427 -21.18 11.83 1.95
N GLU A 428 -21.14 12.82 1.04
CA GLU A 428 -20.28 12.79 -0.15
C GLU A 428 -18.82 12.72 0.30
N ILE A 429 -18.20 11.55 0.10
CA ILE A 429 -16.76 11.34 0.32
C ILE A 429 -15.97 12.17 -0.69
N ASP A 430 -14.74 12.58 -0.35
CA ASP A 430 -13.90 13.33 -1.28
C ASP A 430 -13.81 12.60 -2.65
N PRO A 431 -14.01 13.28 -3.79
CA PRO A 431 -14.08 12.65 -5.12
C PRO A 431 -12.82 11.90 -5.56
N SER A 432 -11.70 12.07 -4.84
CA SER A 432 -10.48 11.28 -5.03
C SER A 432 -10.64 9.83 -4.55
N TYR A 433 -11.57 9.53 -3.66
CA TYR A 433 -11.82 8.16 -3.22
C TYR A 433 -12.69 7.38 -4.21
N ILE A 434 -12.37 6.09 -4.31
CA ILE A 434 -13.15 5.09 -5.04
C ILE A 434 -13.52 4.00 -4.04
N ARG A 435 -14.80 3.95 -3.71
CA ARG A 435 -15.33 2.89 -2.86
C ARG A 435 -15.50 1.61 -3.67
N HIS A 436 -15.04 0.49 -3.11
CA HIS A 436 -15.20 -0.81 -3.75
C HIS A 436 -16.68 -1.20 -3.81
N PRO A 437 -17.11 -1.95 -4.84
CA PRO A 437 -18.52 -2.36 -4.95
C PRO A 437 -18.97 -3.28 -3.82
N GLN A 438 -18.09 -4.19 -3.41
CA GLN A 438 -18.34 -5.20 -2.38
C GLN A 438 -17.68 -4.85 -1.05
N GLN A 439 -18.28 -5.31 0.04
CA GLN A 439 -17.59 -5.33 1.33
C GLN A 439 -16.52 -6.42 1.32
N GLY A 440 -15.45 -6.20 2.07
CA GLY A 440 -14.41 -7.19 2.29
C GLY A 440 -14.95 -8.45 2.98
N PRO A 441 -14.29 -9.61 2.78
CA PRO A 441 -14.75 -10.89 3.34
C PRO A 441 -14.45 -11.03 4.83
N TYR A 442 -13.48 -10.25 5.33
CA TYR A 442 -13.00 -10.25 6.71
C TYR A 442 -13.06 -8.86 7.35
N ILE A 443 -12.74 -7.82 6.59
CA ILE A 443 -13.03 -6.43 6.95
C ILE A 443 -14.41 -6.13 6.39
N GLN A 444 -15.44 -6.08 7.24
CA GLN A 444 -16.84 -5.89 6.81
C GLN A 444 -17.17 -4.44 6.39
N HIS A 445 -16.21 -3.79 5.73
CA HIS A 445 -16.31 -2.46 5.13
C HIS A 445 -16.00 -2.56 3.64
N ARG A 446 -16.40 -1.56 2.86
CA ARG A 446 -15.98 -1.44 1.46
C ARG A 446 -14.58 -0.82 1.42
N GLY A 447 -13.70 -1.38 0.59
CA GLY A 447 -12.35 -0.85 0.41
C GLY A 447 -12.37 0.55 -0.19
N LEU A 448 -11.29 1.31 0.05
CA LEU A 448 -11.15 2.70 -0.35
C LEU A 448 -9.87 2.89 -1.16
N SER A 449 -9.99 2.75 -2.48
CA SER A 449 -8.92 3.11 -3.42
C SER A 449 -8.87 4.63 -3.61
N ILE A 450 -7.75 5.17 -4.09
CA ILE A 450 -7.54 6.62 -4.28
C ILE A 450 -7.16 6.88 -5.75
N CYS A 451 -7.79 7.85 -6.41
CA CYS A 451 -7.37 8.36 -7.72
C CYS A 451 -7.32 9.89 -7.71
N THR A 452 -6.14 10.44 -7.98
CA THR A 452 -5.93 11.90 -7.94
C THR A 452 -4.79 12.34 -8.84
N SER A 453 -4.79 13.60 -9.27
CA SER A 453 -3.68 14.18 -10.04
C SER A 453 -2.54 14.57 -9.10
N LEU A 454 -1.31 14.28 -9.50
CA LEU A 454 -0.08 14.74 -8.82
C LEU A 454 0.60 15.84 -9.66
N GLY A 455 -0.20 16.83 -10.04
CA GLY A 455 0.23 17.93 -10.89
C GLY A 455 0.16 17.61 -12.38
N GLU A 456 0.84 18.43 -13.18
CA GLU A 456 0.74 18.32 -14.64
C GLU A 456 1.28 16.98 -15.15
N GLY A 457 0.47 16.31 -15.97
CA GLY A 457 0.87 15.11 -16.71
C GLY A 457 0.92 13.81 -15.91
N VAL A 458 0.66 13.83 -14.59
CA VAL A 458 0.74 12.65 -13.71
C VAL A 458 -0.60 12.39 -13.03
N LEU A 459 -1.15 11.19 -13.26
CA LEU A 459 -2.27 10.64 -12.49
C LEU A 459 -1.75 9.59 -11.52
N PHE A 460 -2.24 9.61 -10.28
CA PHE A 460 -2.00 8.58 -9.27
C PHE A 460 -3.25 7.72 -9.10
N TYR A 461 -3.03 6.41 -8.94
CA TYR A 461 -4.04 5.47 -8.49
C TYR A 461 -3.45 4.57 -7.41
N GLY A 462 -3.97 4.62 -6.19
CA GLY A 462 -3.70 3.63 -5.16
C GLY A 462 -4.82 2.60 -5.11
N LEU A 463 -4.48 1.33 -5.30
CA LEU A 463 -5.43 0.21 -5.18
C LEU A 463 -5.39 -0.38 -3.76
N ASP A 464 -6.51 -0.31 -3.03
CA ASP A 464 -6.66 -1.01 -1.75
C ASP A 464 -6.73 -2.53 -2.00
N CYS A 465 -5.61 -3.21 -1.79
CA CYS A 465 -5.53 -4.66 -1.98
C CYS A 465 -5.92 -5.44 -0.73
N ARG A 466 -6.04 -4.79 0.43
CA ARG A 466 -6.11 -5.46 1.73
C ARG A 466 -7.54 -5.67 2.19
N THR A 467 -8.47 -4.76 1.86
CA THR A 467 -9.90 -4.94 2.21
C THR A 467 -10.53 -6.16 1.52
N ASP A 468 -10.23 -6.38 0.24
CA ASP A 468 -10.78 -7.49 -0.56
C ASP A 468 -10.03 -8.82 -0.34
N ARG A 469 -8.90 -8.77 0.37
CA ARG A 469 -7.89 -9.84 0.36
C ARG A 469 -8.43 -11.15 0.91
N THR A 470 -8.07 -12.23 0.22
CA THR A 470 -8.13 -13.60 0.73
C THR A 470 -6.87 -14.36 0.33
N ARG A 471 -6.67 -15.54 0.94
CA ARG A 471 -5.58 -16.44 0.60
C ARG A 471 -5.54 -16.83 -0.88
N GLU A 472 -6.68 -16.79 -1.57
CA GLU A 472 -6.79 -17.22 -2.97
C GLU A 472 -6.96 -16.04 -3.96
N ARG A 473 -7.10 -14.79 -3.48
CA ARG A 473 -7.45 -13.63 -4.30
C ARG A 473 -6.96 -12.33 -3.69
N ILE A 474 -6.44 -11.41 -4.52
CA ILE A 474 -6.07 -10.06 -4.10
C ILE A 474 -7.29 -9.15 -4.04
N CYS A 475 -7.92 -8.86 -5.19
CA CYS A 475 -9.09 -7.99 -5.28
C CYS A 475 -10.26 -8.69 -5.98
N TYR A 476 -11.49 -8.21 -5.73
CA TYR A 476 -12.64 -8.65 -6.51
C TYR A 476 -12.57 -8.19 -7.98
N ALA A 477 -13.19 -8.95 -8.88
CA ALA A 477 -13.20 -8.63 -10.31
C ALA A 477 -13.91 -7.30 -10.62
N ASP A 478 -14.94 -6.96 -9.86
CA ASP A 478 -15.66 -5.70 -9.94
C ASP A 478 -14.90 -4.52 -9.31
N THR A 479 -14.07 -4.76 -8.28
CA THR A 479 -13.09 -3.78 -7.79
C THR A 479 -12.14 -3.36 -8.91
N TYR A 480 -11.56 -4.33 -9.65
CA TYR A 480 -10.78 -4.00 -10.84
C TYR A 480 -11.62 -3.28 -11.89
N GLN A 481 -12.87 -3.68 -12.11
CA GLN A 481 -13.71 -3.01 -13.11
C GLN A 481 -13.90 -1.53 -12.80
N VAL A 482 -14.26 -1.18 -11.56
CA VAL A 482 -14.42 0.22 -11.15
C VAL A 482 -13.10 0.99 -11.25
N MET A 483 -11.97 0.36 -10.91
CA MET A 483 -10.64 0.95 -11.13
C MET A 483 -10.43 1.32 -12.61
N PHE A 484 -10.63 0.37 -13.52
CA PHE A 484 -10.41 0.61 -14.94
C PHE A 484 -11.42 1.60 -15.53
N ASP A 485 -12.69 1.58 -15.10
CA ASP A 485 -13.69 2.57 -15.50
C ASP A 485 -13.27 3.99 -15.08
N ARG A 486 -12.74 4.14 -13.86
CA ARG A 486 -12.20 5.42 -13.38
C ARG A 486 -10.98 5.86 -14.18
N LEU A 487 -10.02 4.97 -14.40
CA LEU A 487 -8.82 5.26 -15.19
C LEU A 487 -9.17 5.61 -16.64
N GLU A 488 -10.12 4.92 -17.26
CA GLU A 488 -10.57 5.23 -18.61
C GLU A 488 -11.18 6.63 -18.72
N LYS A 489 -11.84 7.11 -17.66
CA LYS A 489 -12.38 8.47 -17.59
C LYS A 489 -11.30 9.53 -17.36
N GLU A 490 -10.37 9.29 -16.45
CA GLU A 490 -9.39 10.30 -15.98
C GLU A 490 -8.13 10.39 -16.86
N LEU A 491 -7.76 9.30 -17.54
CA LEU A 491 -6.61 9.28 -18.45
C LEU A 491 -6.97 9.94 -19.78
N VAL A 492 -6.54 11.19 -19.94
CA VAL A 492 -6.76 11.99 -21.14
C VAL A 492 -5.54 11.88 -22.05
N GLN A 493 -5.70 11.25 -23.22
CA GLN A 493 -4.63 11.05 -24.19
C GLN A 493 -3.95 12.38 -24.55
N GLY A 494 -2.63 12.42 -24.47
CA GLY A 494 -1.84 13.62 -24.77
C GLY A 494 -1.75 14.64 -23.64
N LYS A 495 -2.68 14.66 -22.68
CA LYS A 495 -2.58 15.47 -21.45
C LYS A 495 -1.91 14.68 -20.33
N THR A 496 -2.42 13.50 -20.01
CA THR A 496 -1.78 12.58 -19.06
C THR A 496 -0.64 11.87 -19.75
N LYS A 497 0.54 11.88 -19.13
CA LYS A 497 1.78 11.27 -19.64
C LYS A 497 2.12 10.00 -18.86
N HIS A 498 1.90 10.05 -17.55
CA HIS A 498 2.22 8.97 -16.61
C HIS A 498 1.03 8.62 -15.73
N LEU A 499 0.86 7.33 -15.49
CA LEU A 499 0.07 6.76 -14.41
C LEU A 499 1.03 6.16 -13.37
N LEU A 500 1.00 6.70 -12.15
CA LEU A 500 1.62 6.09 -10.97
C LEU A 500 0.59 5.20 -10.28
N LEU A 501 0.80 3.89 -10.30
CA LEU A 501 -0.05 2.91 -9.66
C LEU A 501 0.61 2.42 -8.37
N LEU A 502 -0.03 2.56 -7.21
CA LEU A 502 0.47 2.02 -5.95
C LEU A 502 -0.18 0.66 -5.65
N LEU A 503 0.67 -0.33 -5.35
CA LEU A 503 0.30 -1.66 -4.85
C LEU A 503 1.16 -1.94 -3.60
N GLY A 504 0.57 -2.42 -2.49
CA GLY A 504 1.31 -2.71 -1.25
C GLY A 504 2.50 -3.64 -1.46
N VAL A 505 2.23 -4.75 -2.14
CA VAL A 505 3.21 -5.81 -2.38
C VAL A 505 3.79 -5.76 -3.81
N PRO A 506 5.09 -6.06 -4.02
CA PRO A 506 5.72 -6.05 -5.34
C PRO A 506 5.08 -7.00 -6.36
N ILE A 507 4.79 -6.47 -7.56
CA ILE A 507 4.18 -7.25 -8.64
C ILE A 507 5.21 -7.81 -9.63
N ALA A 508 6.36 -7.15 -9.81
CA ALA A 508 7.47 -7.61 -10.65
C ALA A 508 8.69 -8.00 -9.80
N TYR A 509 8.61 -9.17 -9.17
CA TYR A 509 9.62 -9.65 -8.22
C TYR A 509 9.99 -11.14 -8.44
N PRO A 510 11.20 -11.60 -8.07
CA PRO A 510 11.61 -12.98 -8.26
C PRO A 510 10.67 -13.99 -7.58
N ARG A 511 10.37 -15.08 -8.30
CA ARG A 511 9.53 -16.16 -7.78
C ARG A 511 10.32 -17.03 -6.80
N LEU A 512 9.87 -17.11 -5.55
CA LEU A 512 10.50 -17.94 -4.51
C LEU A 512 9.83 -19.30 -4.28
N VAL A 513 9.09 -19.84 -5.26
CA VAL A 513 8.34 -21.13 -5.20
C VAL A 513 9.12 -22.33 -4.61
N TRP A 514 10.46 -22.28 -4.60
CA TRP A 514 11.30 -23.32 -4.01
C TRP A 514 11.51 -23.19 -2.49
N ALA A 515 11.31 -22.01 -1.89
CA ALA A 515 11.49 -21.79 -0.45
C ALA A 515 10.52 -22.65 0.36
N GLU A 516 9.25 -22.69 -0.04
CA GLU A 516 8.25 -23.67 0.44
C GLU A 516 8.73 -25.11 0.31
N THR A 517 9.33 -25.48 -0.82
CA THR A 517 9.78 -26.86 -1.08
C THR A 517 11.00 -27.25 -0.24
N LEU A 518 11.95 -26.33 -0.05
CA LEU A 518 13.14 -26.58 0.78
C LEU A 518 12.76 -26.66 2.27
N MET A 519 11.85 -25.77 2.71
CA MET A 519 11.36 -25.75 4.08
C MET A 519 10.40 -26.89 4.40
N THR A 520 9.60 -27.39 3.47
CA THR A 520 8.74 -28.57 3.69
C THR A 520 9.45 -29.91 3.43
N SER A 521 10.71 -29.88 3.01
CA SER A 521 11.46 -31.09 2.69
C SER A 521 11.67 -32.00 3.91
N ARG A 522 11.46 -33.32 3.71
CA ARG A 522 11.69 -34.36 4.73
C ARG A 522 13.16 -34.43 5.20
N LEU A 523 14.10 -33.84 4.47
CA LEU A 523 15.50 -33.73 4.87
C LEU A 523 15.74 -32.76 6.04
N MET A 524 14.85 -31.76 6.24
CA MET A 524 14.93 -30.79 7.34
C MET A 524 14.16 -31.24 8.59
N ALA A 525 13.40 -32.34 8.50
CA ALA A 525 12.65 -32.89 9.63
C ALA A 525 13.53 -33.33 10.84
N PRO A 526 14.73 -33.92 10.65
CA PRO A 526 15.61 -34.27 11.76
C PRO A 526 16.12 -33.03 12.51
N LEU A 527 16.45 -31.95 11.79
CA LEU A 527 16.90 -30.67 12.36
C LEU A 527 15.78 -29.98 13.14
N ARG A 528 14.55 -30.00 12.62
CA ARG A 528 13.36 -29.49 13.35
C ARG A 528 13.07 -30.28 14.62
N LEU A 529 13.24 -31.60 14.56
CA LEU A 529 13.01 -32.48 15.70
C LEU A 529 14.09 -32.32 16.77
N LEU A 530 15.36 -32.19 16.38
CA LEU A 530 16.48 -31.90 17.28
C LEU A 530 16.32 -30.55 18.00
N ASN A 531 15.87 -29.50 17.30
CA ASN A 531 15.64 -28.19 17.90
C ASN A 531 14.49 -28.23 18.92
N LYS A 532 13.41 -28.98 18.60
CA LYS A 532 12.25 -29.16 19.48
C LYS A 532 12.51 -30.08 20.68
N MET A 533 13.46 -31.01 20.57
CA MET A 533 13.71 -32.04 21.60
C MET A 533 14.81 -31.69 22.59
N PHE A 534 15.83 -30.93 22.20
CA PHE A 534 17.03 -30.79 23.03
C PHE A 534 17.33 -29.37 23.52
N GLY A 535 16.81 -28.30 22.91
CA GLY A 535 17.10 -26.93 23.37
C GLY A 535 18.60 -26.55 23.36
N ILE A 536 19.46 -27.38 22.77
CA ILE A 536 20.93 -27.19 22.72
C ILE A 536 21.25 -26.28 21.52
N MET A 537 20.75 -25.04 21.55
CA MET A 537 21.25 -23.89 20.79
C MET A 537 20.69 -22.56 21.33
N SER A 538 20.47 -22.49 22.66
CA SER A 538 19.90 -21.34 23.38
C SER A 538 20.70 -20.02 23.27
N GLY A 539 21.89 -20.02 22.64
CA GLY A 539 22.73 -18.81 22.48
C GLY A 539 23.10 -18.46 21.03
N LEU A 540 22.59 -19.18 20.03
CA LEU A 540 22.87 -18.89 18.60
C LEU A 540 21.63 -18.83 17.71
N PHE A 541 20.44 -19.20 18.21
CA PHE A 541 19.19 -19.21 17.44
C PHE A 541 17.96 -18.89 18.31
N ASN A 542 18.08 -17.94 19.23
CA ASN A 542 16.92 -17.45 20.00
C ASN A 542 16.20 -16.24 19.38
N ASP A 543 16.71 -15.69 18.25
CA ASP A 543 16.06 -14.60 17.50
C ASP A 543 15.84 -15.00 16.03
N PHE A 544 15.27 -16.19 15.78
CA PHE A 544 14.98 -16.64 14.42
C PHE A 544 13.53 -17.09 14.28
N ASP A 545 12.61 -16.16 14.54
CA ASP A 545 11.19 -16.25 14.14
C ASP A 545 10.98 -15.95 12.64
N GLY A 546 11.98 -15.38 11.95
CA GLY A 546 11.98 -15.09 10.51
C GLY A 546 11.98 -16.32 9.55
N LYS A 547 11.53 -17.49 10.01
CA LYS A 547 11.30 -18.69 9.17
C LYS A 547 9.82 -18.95 8.88
N VAL A 548 8.92 -18.31 9.61
CA VAL A 548 7.48 -18.35 9.34
C VAL A 548 7.09 -17.18 8.43
N GLU A 549 7.64 -15.98 8.66
CA GLU A 549 7.49 -14.78 7.82
C GLU A 549 7.81 -15.07 6.34
N LEU A 550 9.02 -15.56 6.00
CA LEU A 550 9.41 -15.80 4.59
C LEU A 550 8.51 -16.82 3.82
N LEU A 551 7.77 -17.67 4.53
CA LEU A 551 6.81 -18.62 3.91
C LEU A 551 5.43 -18.00 3.72
N ASP A 552 4.98 -17.19 4.67
CA ASP A 552 3.68 -16.51 4.60
C ASP A 552 3.76 -15.31 3.63
N ASP A 553 4.90 -14.59 3.55
CA ASP A 553 5.23 -13.58 2.52
C ASP A 553 5.14 -14.15 1.11
N LEU A 554 5.51 -15.42 0.94
CA LEU A 554 5.54 -16.07 -0.37
C LEU A 554 4.13 -16.35 -0.90
N GLU A 555 3.15 -16.63 -0.03
CA GLU A 555 1.74 -16.70 -0.40
C GLU A 555 1.11 -15.30 -0.53
N ASP A 556 1.62 -14.27 0.17
CA ASP A 556 1.11 -12.89 0.06
C ASP A 556 1.49 -12.21 -1.27
N HIS A 557 2.61 -12.61 -1.86
CA HIS A 557 3.12 -12.02 -3.10
C HIS A 557 2.25 -12.26 -4.34
N TRP A 558 2.16 -11.25 -5.21
CA TRP A 558 1.58 -11.37 -6.56
C TRP A 558 2.16 -12.52 -7.39
N ALA A 559 3.44 -12.82 -7.15
CA ALA A 559 4.18 -13.87 -7.84
C ALA A 559 3.84 -15.30 -7.37
N ALA A 560 3.05 -15.45 -6.31
CA ALA A 560 2.57 -16.71 -5.79
C ALA A 560 1.77 -17.50 -6.85
N ALA A 561 1.80 -18.83 -6.74
CA ALA A 561 1.11 -19.69 -7.70
C ALA A 561 -0.40 -19.43 -7.76
N VAL A 562 -1.02 -19.14 -6.61
CA VAL A 562 -2.46 -18.87 -6.47
C VAL A 562 -2.88 -17.55 -7.12
N HIS A 563 -2.03 -16.52 -7.06
CA HIS A 563 -2.34 -15.18 -7.57
C HIS A 563 -1.92 -14.96 -9.03
N LYS A 564 -1.15 -15.89 -9.61
CA LYS A 564 -0.57 -15.71 -10.94
C LYS A 564 -1.58 -15.43 -12.05
N ALA A 565 -2.77 -16.05 -12.01
CA ALA A 565 -3.79 -15.82 -13.02
C ALA A 565 -4.36 -14.39 -12.94
N GLU A 566 -4.69 -13.95 -11.72
CA GLU A 566 -5.16 -12.59 -11.42
C GLU A 566 -4.10 -11.55 -11.79
N ARG A 567 -2.86 -11.73 -11.33
CA ARG A 567 -1.69 -10.90 -11.68
C ARG A 567 -1.54 -10.73 -13.19
N ASN A 568 -1.51 -11.84 -13.92
CA ASN A 568 -1.25 -11.81 -15.35
C ASN A 568 -2.38 -11.08 -16.10
N HIS A 569 -3.62 -11.33 -15.70
CA HIS A 569 -4.77 -10.63 -16.26
C HIS A 569 -4.72 -9.13 -15.97
N PHE A 570 -4.36 -8.74 -14.74
CA PHE A 570 -4.22 -7.35 -14.33
C PHE A 570 -3.15 -6.61 -15.14
N ILE A 571 -1.95 -7.17 -15.25
CA ILE A 571 -0.87 -6.57 -16.06
C ILE A 571 -1.28 -6.45 -17.54
N GLN A 572 -1.94 -7.45 -18.11
CA GLN A 572 -2.39 -7.39 -19.51
C GLN A 572 -3.46 -6.31 -19.74
N ARG A 573 -4.37 -6.10 -18.78
CA ARG A 573 -5.31 -4.97 -18.82
C ARG A 573 -4.59 -3.62 -18.71
N LEU A 574 -3.58 -3.50 -17.85
CA LEU A 574 -2.75 -2.29 -17.75
C LEU A 574 -2.00 -2.00 -19.07
N GLN A 575 -1.43 -3.02 -19.71
CA GLN A 575 -0.78 -2.87 -21.03
C GLN A 575 -1.78 -2.41 -22.10
N THR A 576 -3.00 -2.95 -22.07
CA THR A 576 -4.08 -2.54 -22.99
C THR A 576 -4.47 -1.08 -22.75
N LEU A 577 -4.61 -0.67 -21.48
CA LEU A 577 -4.90 0.70 -21.09
C LEU A 577 -3.76 1.65 -21.50
N SER A 578 -2.50 1.28 -21.26
CA SER A 578 -1.31 2.02 -21.65
C SER A 578 -1.31 2.28 -23.17
N TYR A 579 -1.59 1.25 -23.97
CA TYR A 579 -1.72 1.38 -25.42
C TYR A 579 -2.91 2.27 -25.82
N ALA A 580 -4.10 2.04 -25.26
CA ALA A 580 -5.30 2.77 -25.65
C ALA A 580 -5.24 4.27 -25.28
N LYS A 581 -4.67 4.58 -24.11
CA LYS A 581 -4.59 5.95 -23.58
C LYS A 581 -3.28 6.65 -23.89
N GLN A 582 -2.30 5.92 -24.42
CA GLN A 582 -0.95 6.41 -24.71
C GLN A 582 -0.27 7.00 -23.47
N VAL A 583 -0.33 6.26 -22.36
CA VAL A 583 0.26 6.66 -21.07
C VAL A 583 1.31 5.64 -20.64
N ARG A 584 2.41 6.13 -20.06
CA ARG A 584 3.40 5.27 -19.39
C ARG A 584 2.87 4.89 -18.02
N ILE A 585 2.99 3.61 -17.65
CA ILE A 585 2.59 3.14 -16.32
C ILE A 585 3.84 2.82 -15.51
N THR A 586 3.91 3.35 -14.29
CA THR A 586 4.91 3.03 -13.27
C THR A 586 4.19 2.55 -12.03
N ILE A 587 4.63 1.43 -11.47
CA ILE A 587 4.06 0.82 -10.28
C ILE A 587 4.99 1.09 -9.08
N LEU A 588 4.45 1.55 -7.97
CA LEU A 588 5.15 1.70 -6.69
C LEU A 588 4.77 0.53 -5.79
N SER A 589 5.75 -0.09 -5.11
CA SER A 589 5.52 -1.21 -4.18
C SER A 589 6.48 -1.25 -3.01
N GLY A 590 6.01 -1.83 -1.90
CA GLY A 590 6.67 -1.91 -0.60
C GLY A 590 6.97 -3.33 -0.14
N ASP A 591 6.73 -3.59 1.16
CA ASP A 591 6.67 -4.91 1.82
C ASP A 591 8.00 -5.68 1.98
N VAL A 592 8.82 -5.82 0.94
CA VAL A 592 9.96 -6.78 0.92
C VAL A 592 11.28 -6.34 1.61
N HIS A 593 11.26 -5.23 2.34
CA HIS A 593 12.38 -4.62 3.10
C HIS A 593 13.72 -4.44 2.35
N LEU A 594 13.72 -4.44 1.01
CA LEU A 594 14.88 -4.07 0.19
C LEU A 594 14.54 -3.16 -1.00
N ALA A 595 15.58 -2.54 -1.58
CA ALA A 595 15.44 -1.75 -2.81
C ALA A 595 15.63 -2.62 -4.05
N ALA A 596 14.73 -2.48 -5.04
CA ALA A 596 14.84 -3.14 -6.34
C ALA A 596 14.02 -2.42 -7.42
N ILE A 597 14.31 -2.69 -8.68
CA ILE A 597 13.48 -2.24 -9.81
C ILE A 597 13.08 -3.44 -10.65
N GLY A 598 11.81 -3.79 -10.64
CA GLY A 598 11.20 -4.76 -11.55
C GLY A 598 10.72 -4.11 -12.84
N ARG A 599 10.62 -4.88 -13.92
CA ARG A 599 10.01 -4.41 -15.17
C ARG A 599 9.30 -5.51 -15.94
N PHE A 600 8.29 -5.09 -16.70
CA PHE A 600 7.73 -5.80 -17.84
C PHE A 600 8.14 -5.09 -19.12
N PHE A 601 8.33 -5.80 -20.23
CA PHE A 601 8.73 -5.22 -21.52
C PHE A 601 8.45 -6.16 -22.69
N SER A 602 8.34 -5.60 -23.89
CA SER A 602 8.24 -6.35 -25.14
C SER A 602 9.48 -7.20 -25.37
N LYS A 603 9.31 -8.39 -25.95
CA LYS A 603 10.45 -9.27 -26.28
C LYS A 603 11.42 -8.59 -27.24
N ALA A 604 12.72 -8.85 -27.05
CA ALA A 604 13.80 -8.28 -27.86
C ALA A 604 13.56 -8.45 -29.37
N LYS A 605 13.13 -9.65 -29.78
CA LYS A 605 12.84 -9.97 -31.19
C LYS A 605 11.74 -9.12 -31.84
N LEU A 606 10.92 -8.40 -31.07
CA LEU A 606 9.90 -7.49 -31.59
C LEU A 606 10.49 -6.13 -31.97
N ASN A 607 11.72 -5.83 -31.54
CA ASN A 607 12.45 -4.60 -31.86
C ASN A 607 11.62 -3.32 -31.61
N VAL A 608 10.95 -3.28 -30.46
CA VAL A 608 10.14 -2.13 -30.05
C VAL A 608 10.98 -1.28 -29.09
N PRO A 609 11.32 -0.03 -29.46
CA PRO A 609 12.01 0.88 -28.56
C PRO A 609 11.22 1.13 -27.28
N GLN A 610 11.91 1.30 -26.15
CA GLN A 610 11.28 1.43 -24.83
C GLN A 610 10.24 2.56 -24.77
N GLU A 611 10.55 3.70 -25.38
CA GLU A 611 9.69 4.87 -25.44
C GLU A 611 8.41 4.63 -26.24
N LYS A 612 8.37 3.64 -27.15
CA LYS A 612 7.18 3.22 -27.91
C LYS A 612 6.54 1.94 -27.37
N ASP A 613 7.17 1.31 -26.38
CA ASP A 613 6.71 0.04 -25.83
C ASP A 613 5.64 0.24 -24.76
N HIS A 614 4.36 0.10 -25.11
CA HIS A 614 3.25 0.10 -24.14
C HIS A 614 3.31 -1.07 -23.13
N ARG A 615 4.14 -2.09 -23.38
CA ARG A 615 4.37 -3.19 -22.44
C ARG A 615 5.43 -2.87 -21.41
N TYR A 616 6.21 -1.80 -21.64
CA TYR A 616 7.21 -1.33 -20.71
C TYR A 616 6.55 -0.72 -19.47
N ILE A 617 6.46 -1.51 -18.40
CA ILE A 617 5.90 -1.11 -17.11
C ILE A 617 6.99 -1.36 -16.06
N VAL A 618 7.37 -0.31 -15.34
CA VAL A 618 8.40 -0.38 -14.30
C VAL A 618 7.71 -0.53 -12.95
N ASN A 619 8.21 -1.42 -12.10
CA ASN A 619 7.83 -1.52 -10.70
C ASN A 619 9.00 -1.04 -9.83
N VAL A 620 8.85 0.15 -9.25
CA VAL A 620 9.78 0.71 -8.27
C VAL A 620 9.49 0.09 -6.91
N ILE A 621 10.45 -0.65 -6.36
CA ILE A 621 10.33 -1.32 -5.07
C ILE A 621 11.22 -0.59 -4.08
N SER A 622 10.60 0.06 -3.10
CA SER A 622 11.30 0.85 -2.09
C SER A 622 10.74 0.53 -0.71
N SER A 623 11.41 -0.41 -0.05
CA SER A 623 11.09 -0.89 1.29
C SER A 623 12.40 -1.28 1.97
N ALA A 624 12.63 -1.12 3.27
CA ALA A 624 11.83 -0.39 4.25
C ALA A 624 12.48 0.96 4.57
N ILE A 625 11.70 1.98 4.93
CA ILE A 625 12.29 3.25 5.39
C ILE A 625 12.83 3.16 6.83
N THR A 626 12.22 2.31 7.67
CA THR A 626 12.63 2.14 9.08
C THR A 626 13.01 0.72 9.44
N ASN A 627 12.29 -0.27 8.89
CA ASN A 627 12.48 -1.66 9.27
C ASN A 627 13.85 -2.21 8.85
N ALA A 628 14.26 -3.29 9.50
CA ALA A 628 15.48 -4.00 9.19
C ALA A 628 15.50 -4.46 7.73
N PRO A 629 16.56 -4.18 6.95
CA PRO A 629 16.72 -4.88 5.70
C PRO A 629 16.98 -6.37 5.95
N PRO A 630 16.59 -7.25 5.02
CA PRO A 630 16.92 -8.66 5.14
C PRO A 630 18.44 -8.87 5.04
N PRO A 631 18.97 -10.02 5.49
CA PRO A 631 20.39 -10.31 5.35
C PRO A 631 20.85 -10.27 3.88
N ASP A 632 22.10 -9.83 3.62
CA ASP A 632 22.67 -9.74 2.26
C ASP A 632 22.52 -11.05 1.45
N ALA A 633 22.68 -12.20 2.12
CA ALA A 633 22.52 -13.51 1.52
C ALA A 633 21.12 -13.75 0.91
N VAL A 634 20.07 -13.15 1.50
CA VAL A 634 18.71 -13.20 0.94
C VAL A 634 18.65 -12.41 -0.37
N GLY A 635 19.24 -11.20 -0.39
CA GLY A 635 19.39 -10.40 -1.61
C GLY A 635 20.16 -11.15 -2.70
N ASP A 636 21.26 -11.81 -2.36
CA ASP A 636 22.06 -12.59 -3.32
C ASP A 636 21.28 -13.76 -3.91
N VAL A 637 20.46 -14.43 -3.09
CA VAL A 637 19.56 -15.49 -3.54
C VAL A 637 18.50 -14.95 -4.50
N LEU A 638 17.89 -13.80 -4.18
CA LEU A 638 16.92 -13.15 -5.06
C LEU A 638 17.54 -12.76 -6.41
N ASN A 639 18.73 -12.18 -6.39
CA ASN A 639 19.50 -11.85 -7.59
C ASN A 639 19.83 -13.11 -8.41
N ALA A 640 20.28 -14.19 -7.78
CA ALA A 640 20.53 -15.47 -8.45
C ALA A 640 19.26 -16.10 -9.06
N ARG A 641 18.08 -15.71 -8.57
CA ARG A 641 16.78 -16.08 -9.12
C ARG A 641 16.21 -15.07 -10.11
N ASN A 642 16.84 -13.90 -10.28
CA ASN A 642 16.49 -12.96 -11.33
C ASN A 642 16.80 -13.59 -12.70
N LYS A 643 15.76 -14.17 -13.31
CA LYS A 643 15.83 -14.75 -14.66
C LYS A 643 14.85 -14.01 -15.55
N LEU A 644 15.12 -14.04 -16.85
CA LEU A 644 14.18 -13.56 -17.83
C LEU A 644 12.94 -14.46 -17.84
N HIS A 645 11.85 -13.98 -17.26
CA HIS A 645 10.59 -14.68 -17.18
C HIS A 645 9.63 -14.21 -18.27
N ARG A 646 8.68 -15.08 -18.63
CA ARG A 646 7.66 -14.80 -19.64
C ARG A 646 6.34 -14.57 -18.94
N LEU A 647 5.78 -13.37 -19.08
CA LEU A 647 4.40 -13.10 -18.74
C LEU A 647 3.48 -13.76 -19.77
N ASP A 648 3.77 -13.58 -21.07
CA ASP A 648 3.02 -14.16 -22.18
C ASP A 648 3.87 -14.40 -23.47
N HIS A 649 3.22 -14.43 -24.64
CA HIS A 649 3.86 -14.64 -25.94
C HIS A 649 4.71 -13.46 -26.41
N ASN A 650 4.48 -12.24 -25.92
CA ASN A 650 5.10 -10.99 -26.38
C ASN A 650 5.71 -10.15 -25.25
N THR A 651 5.50 -10.53 -23.98
CA THR A 651 5.98 -9.80 -22.81
C THR A 651 6.97 -10.63 -21.98
N HIS A 652 8.10 -10.04 -21.64
CA HIS A 652 9.08 -10.52 -20.67
C HIS A 652 9.07 -9.71 -19.38
N GLU A 653 9.59 -10.30 -18.30
CA GLU A 653 9.73 -9.66 -16.99
C GLU A 653 11.08 -10.04 -16.34
N ASN A 654 11.73 -9.10 -15.67
CA ASN A 654 12.92 -9.31 -14.84
C ASN A 654 13.16 -8.12 -13.88
N LEU A 655 14.13 -8.25 -12.97
CA LEU A 655 14.72 -7.11 -12.25
C LEU A 655 15.84 -6.46 -13.07
N MET A 656 16.00 -5.15 -12.91
CA MET A 656 17.03 -4.32 -13.54
C MET A 656 18.33 -4.28 -12.73
N ASN A 657 19.48 -4.16 -13.41
CA ASN A 657 20.79 -4.04 -12.78
C ASN A 657 21.11 -2.57 -12.48
N ILE A 658 20.53 -1.99 -11.43
CA ILE A 658 20.72 -0.57 -11.12
C ILE A 658 21.79 -0.30 -10.04
N PHE A 659 22.28 -1.33 -9.36
CA PHE A 659 23.20 -1.21 -8.24
C PHE A 659 24.62 -1.65 -8.63
N GLU A 660 25.27 -0.87 -9.49
CA GLU A 660 26.64 -1.14 -9.93
C GLU A 660 27.68 -0.94 -8.82
N GLU A 661 27.43 0.00 -7.90
CA GLU A 661 28.26 0.24 -6.73
C GLU A 661 27.46 0.16 -5.42
N GLY A 662 28.17 -0.11 -4.33
CA GLY A 662 27.69 0.00 -2.96
C GLY A 662 27.49 1.45 -2.53
N VAL A 663 26.80 1.63 -1.41
CA VAL A 663 26.59 2.93 -0.76
C VAL A 663 27.91 3.60 -0.33
N ASP A 664 28.95 2.80 -0.16
CA ASP A 664 30.34 3.19 0.14
C ASP A 664 31.20 3.47 -1.11
N GLY A 665 30.66 3.26 -2.32
CA GLY A 665 31.39 3.39 -3.59
C GLY A 665 32.16 2.12 -4.01
N SER A 666 32.04 1.01 -3.28
CA SER A 666 32.64 -0.27 -3.68
C SER A 666 31.93 -0.87 -4.89
N ASN A 667 32.63 -1.56 -5.80
CA ASN A 667 31.98 -2.22 -6.94
C ASN A 667 31.17 -3.45 -6.50
N ARG A 668 29.92 -3.56 -6.94
CA ARG A 668 29.06 -4.72 -6.68
C ARG A 668 29.17 -5.74 -7.81
N LEU A 669 29.99 -6.77 -7.60
CA LEU A 669 30.30 -7.76 -8.65
C LEU A 669 29.25 -8.86 -8.84
N VAL A 670 28.42 -9.13 -7.82
CA VAL A 670 27.48 -10.28 -7.81
C VAL A 670 26.03 -9.82 -7.88
N ASN A 671 25.59 -9.03 -6.90
CA ASN A 671 24.21 -8.61 -6.79
C ASN A 671 24.05 -7.14 -7.19
N LYS A 672 23.58 -6.95 -8.42
CA LYS A 672 23.34 -5.63 -9.01
C LYS A 672 21.85 -5.28 -9.09
N THR A 673 20.96 -6.19 -8.67
CA THR A 673 19.51 -6.08 -8.91
C THR A 673 18.70 -5.79 -7.66
N THR A 674 19.21 -6.20 -6.49
CA THR A 674 18.57 -5.97 -5.19
C THR A 674 19.60 -5.38 -4.24
N TYR A 675 19.15 -4.52 -3.35
CA TYR A 675 20.00 -3.92 -2.33
C TYR A 675 19.31 -3.98 -0.96
N PRO A 676 19.76 -4.87 -0.06
CA PRO A 676 19.29 -4.91 1.31
C PRO A 676 19.84 -3.73 2.11
N ALA A 677 19.09 -2.64 2.14
CA ALA A 677 19.35 -1.46 2.96
C ALA A 677 18.04 -0.72 3.20
N ARG A 678 17.95 0.01 4.33
CA ARG A 678 16.85 0.96 4.50
C ARG A 678 16.85 1.98 3.38
N ASN A 679 15.68 2.33 2.86
CA ASN A 679 15.57 3.22 1.72
C ASN A 679 14.20 3.90 1.60
N TYR A 680 14.17 4.93 0.76
CA TYR A 680 12.95 5.55 0.23
C TYR A 680 13.19 5.97 -1.23
N CYS A 681 12.13 6.35 -1.93
CA CYS A 681 12.21 6.77 -3.33
C CYS A 681 11.79 8.24 -3.49
N VAL A 682 12.45 8.96 -4.39
CA VAL A 682 12.04 10.29 -4.84
C VAL A 682 11.75 10.24 -6.35
N ILE A 683 10.64 10.85 -6.75
CA ILE A 683 10.17 10.91 -8.13
C ILE A 683 9.96 12.36 -8.52
N THR A 684 10.60 12.78 -9.61
CA THR A 684 10.47 14.13 -10.16
C THR A 684 10.32 14.08 -11.68
N ARG A 685 9.76 15.13 -12.28
CA ARG A 685 9.82 15.30 -13.73
C ARG A 685 11.25 15.62 -14.14
N ALA A 686 11.75 14.96 -15.19
CA ALA A 686 13.05 15.26 -15.76
C ALA A 686 13.06 16.68 -16.33
N ASP A 687 14.15 17.42 -16.06
CA ASP A 687 14.42 18.72 -16.68
C ASP A 687 15.36 18.53 -17.88
N PRO A 688 14.88 18.68 -19.12
CA PRO A 688 15.71 18.57 -20.32
C PRO A 688 16.83 19.62 -20.40
N ALA A 689 16.74 20.71 -19.62
CA ALA A 689 17.73 21.78 -19.59
C ALA A 689 18.92 21.49 -18.65
N ALA A 690 18.88 20.42 -17.85
CA ALA A 690 19.89 20.09 -16.83
C ALA A 690 21.26 19.60 -17.37
N GLY A 691 21.64 19.96 -18.60
CA GLY A 691 23.00 19.82 -19.13
C GLY A 691 23.32 18.49 -19.87
N PRO A 692 24.46 18.43 -20.59
CA PRO A 692 24.67 17.51 -21.72
C PRO A 692 25.38 16.17 -21.41
N ASP A 693 25.81 15.90 -20.18
CA ASP A 693 26.68 14.75 -19.88
C ASP A 693 25.91 13.49 -19.45
N ALA A 694 24.87 13.16 -20.20
CA ALA A 694 23.95 12.13 -19.77
C ALA A 694 23.41 11.25 -20.88
N VAL A 695 23.30 9.99 -20.49
CA VAL A 695 23.14 8.82 -21.34
C VAL A 695 21.71 8.72 -21.90
N SER A 696 21.60 8.44 -23.19
CA SER A 696 20.31 8.27 -23.86
C SER A 696 19.64 6.96 -23.41
N ALA A 697 18.34 6.80 -23.72
CA ALA A 697 17.63 5.54 -23.46
C ALA A 697 18.31 4.33 -24.14
N GLU A 698 19.06 4.54 -25.22
CA GLU A 698 19.87 3.50 -25.88
C GLU A 698 21.06 3.05 -25.02
N GLU A 699 21.62 3.92 -24.16
CA GLU A 699 22.76 3.63 -23.29
C GLU A 699 22.34 2.97 -21.94
N ILE A 700 21.04 2.94 -21.62
CA ILE A 700 20.45 2.26 -20.44
C ILE A 700 20.04 0.80 -20.74
N GLY A 701 20.65 0.19 -21.77
CA GLY A 701 20.65 -1.27 -21.96
C GLY A 701 19.84 -1.80 -23.15
N ASP A 702 19.86 -1.10 -24.28
CA ASP A 702 19.52 -1.70 -25.58
C ASP A 702 20.78 -2.26 -26.25
N ASN A 703 21.10 -3.52 -25.96
CA ASN A 703 21.78 -4.34 -26.95
C ASN A 703 20.88 -5.52 -27.32
N PRO A 704 20.07 -5.38 -28.39
CA PRO A 704 19.26 -6.47 -28.94
C PRO A 704 20.08 -7.75 -29.22
N ALA A 705 21.39 -7.63 -29.50
CA ALA A 705 22.28 -8.76 -29.69
C ALA A 705 22.58 -9.51 -28.38
N GLN A 706 22.78 -8.82 -27.26
CA GLN A 706 23.03 -9.44 -25.95
C GLN A 706 21.78 -10.14 -25.40
N GLN A 707 20.60 -9.57 -25.65
CA GLN A 707 19.33 -10.19 -25.25
C GLN A 707 18.99 -11.42 -26.11
N GLN A 708 19.31 -11.42 -27.41
CA GLN A 708 19.19 -12.60 -28.27
C GLN A 708 20.09 -13.77 -27.82
N ILE A 709 21.30 -13.47 -27.32
CA ILE A 709 22.21 -14.47 -26.75
C ILE A 709 21.59 -15.13 -25.50
N ASN A 710 21.00 -14.33 -24.60
CA ASN A 710 20.35 -14.82 -23.39
C ASN A 710 19.04 -15.60 -23.66
N GLU A 711 18.31 -15.28 -24.73
CA GLU A 711 17.07 -15.99 -25.13
C GLU A 711 17.33 -17.36 -25.79
N GLY A 712 18.56 -17.62 -26.28
CA GLY A 712 18.94 -18.84 -27.00
C GLY A 712 19.35 -20.04 -26.13
N GLU A 713 19.62 -19.84 -24.84
CA GLU A 713 20.13 -20.92 -23.97
C GLU A 713 19.02 -21.73 -23.28
N LYS A 714 19.04 -23.06 -23.47
CA LYS A 714 18.18 -23.98 -22.69
C LYS A 714 18.64 -24.02 -21.23
N PRO A 715 17.73 -23.98 -20.25
CA PRO A 715 18.08 -23.95 -18.83
C PRO A 715 18.78 -25.25 -18.42
N LYS A 716 20.03 -25.18 -17.96
CA LYS A 716 20.73 -26.32 -17.33
C LYS A 716 20.63 -26.22 -15.80
N VAL A 717 20.35 -27.37 -15.18
CA VAL A 717 20.13 -27.54 -13.73
C VAL A 717 21.45 -27.31 -12.97
N SER A 718 21.39 -26.53 -11.90
CA SER A 718 22.51 -26.22 -10.99
C SER A 718 23.15 -27.49 -10.39
N LEU A 719 24.48 -27.44 -10.14
CA LEU A 719 25.24 -28.49 -9.46
C LEU A 719 24.67 -28.86 -8.07
N LEU A 720 24.02 -27.92 -7.38
CA LEU A 720 23.34 -28.19 -6.10
C LEU A 720 22.15 -29.16 -6.27
N GLY A 721 21.49 -29.13 -7.44
CA GLY A 721 20.41 -30.06 -7.81
C GLY A 721 20.89 -31.47 -8.14
N LYS A 722 22.17 -31.64 -8.52
CA LYS A 722 22.76 -32.97 -8.73
C LYS A 722 23.23 -33.62 -7.42
N ALA A 723 23.56 -32.84 -6.40
CA ALA A 723 23.94 -33.37 -5.08
C ALA A 723 22.75 -34.04 -4.36
N MET A 724 21.52 -33.56 -4.59
CA MET A 724 20.30 -34.15 -4.01
C MET A 724 19.74 -35.37 -4.77
N HIS A 725 20.29 -35.71 -5.94
CA HIS A 725 19.89 -36.92 -6.69
C HIS A 725 20.88 -38.09 -6.61
N LYS A 726 21.98 -37.96 -5.86
CA LYS A 726 22.88 -39.08 -5.55
C LYS A 726 22.38 -39.86 -4.32
N ASN A 727 21.23 -40.51 -4.46
CA ASN A 727 20.87 -41.70 -3.69
C ASN A 727 19.93 -42.60 -4.52
N SER A 728 20.27 -42.82 -5.79
CA SER A 728 19.94 -44.07 -6.49
C SER A 728 20.87 -44.20 -7.69
N ALA A 729 21.94 -44.99 -7.55
CA ALA A 729 22.76 -45.39 -8.69
C ALA A 729 22.74 -46.92 -8.80
N VAL A 730 22.15 -47.42 -9.89
CA VAL A 730 22.51 -48.70 -10.49
C VAL A 730 22.94 -48.43 -11.94
N ARG A 731 24.22 -48.77 -12.16
CA ARG A 731 25.07 -48.98 -13.35
C ARG A 731 24.49 -48.87 -14.78
N SER A 732 25.16 -48.11 -15.65
CA SER A 732 26.00 -48.57 -16.80
C SER A 732 26.47 -47.34 -17.61
N ALA A 733 27.76 -46.99 -17.63
CA ALA A 733 28.78 -47.34 -18.64
C ALA A 733 28.66 -46.58 -19.99
N ASP A 734 29.53 -45.57 -20.17
CA ASP A 734 30.61 -45.53 -21.18
C ASP A 734 30.75 -44.24 -22.05
N THR A 735 32.03 -43.87 -22.20
CA THR A 735 32.71 -42.99 -23.17
C THR A 735 32.57 -41.46 -23.18
N GLY A 736 33.73 -40.79 -22.95
CA GLY A 736 34.22 -39.72 -23.84
C GLY A 736 34.21 -38.27 -23.34
N GLU A 737 35.27 -37.86 -22.63
CA GLU A 737 35.72 -36.45 -22.55
C GLU A 737 36.50 -36.08 -23.84
N PRO A 738 36.56 -34.80 -24.30
CA PRO A 738 37.29 -33.76 -23.56
C PRO A 738 36.72 -32.32 -23.57
N GLN A 739 36.96 -31.66 -22.42
CA GLN A 739 37.34 -30.25 -22.19
C GLN A 739 37.05 -29.19 -23.26
N ALA A 740 36.29 -28.14 -22.88
CA ALA A 740 36.63 -26.74 -23.20
C ALA A 740 35.75 -25.73 -22.41
N GLY A 741 36.41 -24.77 -21.77
CA GLY A 741 36.03 -23.35 -21.71
C GLY A 741 34.73 -22.98 -20.99
N VAL A 742 34.87 -22.51 -19.75
CA VAL A 742 33.84 -21.75 -19.02
C VAL A 742 33.93 -20.28 -19.45
N GLU A 743 32.82 -19.64 -19.82
CA GLU A 743 32.69 -18.20 -19.69
C GLU A 743 31.24 -17.77 -19.38
N LYS A 744 31.13 -16.76 -18.51
CA LYS A 744 29.90 -16.19 -17.95
C LYS A 744 29.21 -15.32 -19.01
N GLY A 745 27.97 -15.63 -19.36
CA GLY A 745 27.12 -14.71 -20.11
C GLY A 745 26.71 -13.51 -19.25
N GLU A 746 27.28 -12.34 -19.52
CA GLU A 746 26.85 -11.07 -18.94
C GLU A 746 25.50 -10.66 -19.53
N ILE A 747 24.47 -10.65 -18.67
CA ILE A 747 23.19 -9.99 -18.92
C ILE A 747 23.44 -8.50 -18.71
N SER A 748 23.76 -7.76 -19.78
CA SER A 748 23.79 -6.30 -19.75
C SER A 748 22.36 -5.76 -19.67
N GLY A 749 21.82 -5.67 -18.45
CA GLY A 749 20.75 -4.73 -18.11
C GLY A 749 21.40 -3.41 -17.71
N GLY A 750 20.82 -2.29 -18.16
CA GLY A 750 21.37 -0.94 -18.15
C GLY A 750 22.25 -0.54 -16.98
N THR A 751 23.30 0.20 -17.30
CA THR A 751 24.12 0.90 -16.33
C THR A 751 23.23 1.81 -15.49
N GLY A 752 22.98 1.43 -14.23
CA GLY A 752 22.58 2.41 -13.24
C GLY A 752 23.69 3.46 -13.16
N THR A 753 23.46 4.64 -13.72
CA THR A 753 24.42 5.73 -13.57
C THR A 753 24.31 6.24 -12.14
N ILE A 754 25.43 6.25 -11.43
CA ILE A 754 25.63 7.21 -10.35
C ILE A 754 25.80 8.54 -11.05
N ALA A 755 24.74 9.33 -11.06
CA ALA A 755 24.84 10.70 -11.51
C ALA A 755 25.92 11.39 -10.67
N LYS A 756 26.96 11.89 -11.36
CA LYS A 756 27.92 12.80 -10.74
C LYS A 756 27.17 14.07 -10.34
N GLU A 757 27.57 14.70 -9.24
CA GLU A 757 27.04 16.01 -8.84
C GLU A 757 27.07 16.97 -10.05
N VAL A 758 25.90 17.31 -10.61
CA VAL A 758 25.80 18.29 -11.68
C VAL A 758 25.61 19.64 -11.01
N LYS A 759 26.62 20.52 -11.12
CA LYS A 759 26.46 21.93 -10.73
C LYS A 759 25.54 22.64 -11.72
N GLY A 760 24.30 22.85 -11.29
CA GLY A 760 23.48 23.98 -11.73
C GLY A 760 22.34 23.67 -12.70
N ALA A 761 21.12 23.92 -12.24
CA ALA A 761 20.04 24.46 -13.06
C ALA A 761 19.44 25.65 -12.28
N GLN A 762 19.35 26.81 -12.92
CA GLN A 762 18.82 28.05 -12.36
C GLN A 762 17.30 27.98 -12.20
N VAL A 763 16.85 27.25 -11.19
CA VAL A 763 15.59 27.49 -10.48
C VAL A 763 16.01 27.51 -9.02
N GLY A 764 15.43 28.35 -8.16
CA GLY A 764 15.90 28.55 -6.77
C GLY A 764 16.00 27.29 -5.89
N HIS A 765 15.62 26.11 -6.39
CA HIS A 765 15.72 24.80 -5.77
C HIS A 765 16.54 23.84 -6.65
N ASP A 766 17.49 23.14 -6.04
CA ASP A 766 18.35 22.17 -6.71
C ASP A 766 17.60 20.86 -6.96
N ALA A 767 16.99 20.71 -8.14
CA ALA A 767 16.29 19.48 -8.53
C ALA A 767 17.23 18.25 -8.55
N SER A 768 18.54 18.46 -8.80
CA SER A 768 19.54 17.39 -8.77
C SER A 768 19.78 16.84 -7.36
N ALA A 769 19.49 17.65 -6.33
CA ALA A 769 19.55 17.21 -4.95
C ALA A 769 18.51 16.13 -4.63
N LEU A 770 17.34 16.15 -5.29
CA LEU A 770 16.24 15.20 -5.04
C LEU A 770 16.37 13.91 -5.83
N ALA A 771 16.47 14.06 -7.15
CA ALA A 771 16.70 12.98 -8.08
C ALA A 771 17.84 13.42 -8.98
N PRO A 772 19.02 12.78 -8.88
CA PRO A 772 20.15 13.19 -9.67
C PRO A 772 19.81 13.20 -11.16
N ALA A 773 20.38 14.14 -11.91
CA ALA A 773 20.15 14.22 -13.34
C ALA A 773 20.62 12.92 -14.00
N THR A 774 19.67 12.15 -14.50
CA THR A 774 19.90 11.02 -15.41
C THR A 774 20.30 11.50 -16.80
N GLY A 775 20.19 12.83 -17.00
CA GLY A 775 20.17 13.65 -18.21
C GLY A 775 19.67 12.95 -19.47
N THR A 776 18.57 12.23 -19.29
CA THR A 776 17.66 11.97 -20.38
C THR A 776 17.27 13.28 -21.08
N LYS A 777 17.31 13.27 -22.41
CA LYS A 777 16.75 14.35 -23.24
C LYS A 777 15.24 14.18 -23.48
N ALA A 778 14.65 13.12 -22.93
CA ALA A 778 13.25 12.80 -23.15
C ALA A 778 12.34 13.77 -22.38
N HIS A 779 11.58 14.58 -23.13
CA HIS A 779 10.56 15.45 -22.55
C HIS A 779 9.51 14.63 -21.78
N ASP A 780 9.09 15.17 -20.63
CA ASP A 780 8.11 14.56 -19.72
C ASP A 780 8.52 13.20 -19.16
N ALA A 781 9.80 12.82 -19.17
CA ALA A 781 10.26 11.65 -18.44
C ALA A 781 10.13 11.87 -16.92
N LEU A 782 10.01 10.77 -16.16
CA LEU A 782 10.12 10.79 -14.70
C LEU A 782 11.49 10.29 -14.28
N ASN A 783 12.22 11.12 -13.54
CA ASN A 783 13.42 10.70 -12.82
C ASN A 783 12.97 9.93 -11.56
N ILE A 784 13.53 8.74 -11.38
CA ILE A 784 13.38 7.90 -10.19
C ILE A 784 14.71 7.89 -9.46
N SER A 785 14.70 8.11 -8.15
CA SER A 785 15.88 8.11 -7.29
C SER A 785 15.62 7.28 -6.05
N LEU A 786 16.17 6.05 -6.02
CA LEU A 786 16.19 5.22 -4.82
C LEU A 786 17.30 5.70 -3.91
N ARG A 787 16.96 6.06 -2.67
CA ARG A 787 17.88 6.63 -1.69
C ARG A 787 18.14 5.62 -0.60
N LEU A 788 19.31 4.99 -0.64
CA LEU A 788 19.69 3.88 0.22
C LEU A 788 20.59 4.37 1.33
N GLU A 789 20.35 3.91 2.55
CA GLU A 789 21.13 4.26 3.73
C GLU A 789 22.61 3.90 3.58
N VAL A 790 23.48 4.85 3.94
CA VAL A 790 24.94 4.67 3.91
C VAL A 790 25.45 3.94 5.16
N ASP A 791 24.96 4.34 6.35
CA ASP A 791 25.38 3.75 7.62
C ASP A 791 24.22 3.66 8.61
N LYS A 792 23.77 2.42 8.86
CA LYS A 792 22.69 2.11 9.80
C LYS A 792 22.96 2.51 11.25
N LYS A 793 24.24 2.67 11.63
CA LYS A 793 24.63 3.10 12.98
C LYS A 793 24.67 4.62 13.12
N SER A 794 24.51 5.36 12.03
CA SER A 794 24.50 6.82 12.06
C SER A 794 23.11 7.37 12.36
N PRO A 795 22.95 8.23 13.39
CA PRO A 795 21.67 8.90 13.66
C PRO A 795 21.31 9.91 12.57
N GLU A 796 22.27 10.31 11.72
CA GLU A 796 22.03 11.26 10.64
C GLU A 796 21.19 10.64 9.50
N GLY A 797 21.20 9.32 9.32
CA GLY A 797 20.42 8.62 8.28
C GLY A 797 20.78 9.02 6.84
N LYS A 798 22.03 9.41 6.57
CA LYS A 798 22.49 9.81 5.23
C LYS A 798 22.26 8.70 4.20
N THR A 799 21.90 9.09 2.97
CA THR A 799 21.65 8.16 1.87
C THR A 799 22.53 8.38 0.64
N LYS A 800 22.78 7.33 -0.14
CA LYS A 800 23.29 7.38 -1.53
C LYS A 800 22.12 7.21 -2.49
N ALA A 801 22.06 8.06 -3.52
CA ALA A 801 21.04 7.95 -4.56
C ALA A 801 21.46 7.02 -5.70
N TYR A 802 20.50 6.23 -6.18
CA TYR A 802 20.57 5.40 -7.37
C TYR A 802 19.44 5.84 -8.31
N GLY A 803 19.82 6.42 -9.46
CA GLY A 803 18.89 7.13 -10.33
C GLY A 803 18.74 6.50 -11.71
N PHE A 804 17.53 6.55 -12.26
CA PHE A 804 17.26 6.29 -13.68
C PHE A 804 15.99 7.02 -14.14
N SER A 805 15.76 7.07 -15.45
CA SER A 805 14.61 7.76 -16.05
C SER A 805 13.61 6.80 -16.66
N ILE A 806 12.32 7.10 -16.46
CA ILE A 806 11.21 6.43 -17.13
C ILE A 806 10.63 7.39 -18.18
N PRO A 807 10.79 7.10 -19.48
CA PRO A 807 10.28 7.97 -20.53
C PRO A 807 8.74 7.92 -20.60
N ARG A 808 8.13 9.02 -21.04
CA ARG A 808 6.73 8.99 -21.48
C ARG A 808 6.56 7.96 -22.61
N LEU A 809 5.32 7.49 -22.81
CA LEU A 809 5.00 6.68 -23.99
C LEU A 809 4.88 7.61 -25.21
N GLU A 810 5.59 7.28 -26.28
CA GLU A 810 5.52 7.89 -27.59
C GLU A 810 4.52 7.16 -28.50
N ARG A 811 4.00 7.91 -29.45
CA ARG A 811 3.00 7.41 -30.41
C ARG A 811 3.64 6.58 -31.52
#